data_AF-A0AAV9G9A4-F1
#
_entry.id   AF-A0AAV9G9A4-F1
#
_cell.length_a   1.000
_cell.length_b   1.000
_cell.length_c   1.000
_cell.angle_alpha   90.00
_cell.angle_beta   90.00
_cell.angle_gamma   90.00
#
_symmetry.space_group_name_H-M   'P 1'
#
loop_
_entity.id
_entity.type
_entity.pdbx_description
1 polymer ?
#
loop_
_entity_poly.entity_id
_entity_poly.type
_entity_poly.pdbx_seq_one_letter_code
_entity_poly.pdbx_strand_id
1 'polypeptide(L)'
;NMDRIDKRMALESRLSPSSAEVDLRMAALRNQTNRAYSTASEKKPAAAGHFAKTCATDLLFLIDTTHSMSPYIKAAKNQVTSIVKELSAAFLHKATLRVGVVGYKDHGDDPHIQLLDFTPNVDRVVSFLGKLSARGGADVPEDVLGALQVALRASWKNETRCIIHITDAPAHGHPLHDFEDDHDYYFEPGSEPHGLTHSSILQAMISKNINYTLLRITEYTDRMAYVFHQAYPASSPDCSLLDSNTYAKSPGINARSSKDAFQGWSTHAPGSGRRPRFCELELGSSYHALRTLVVQSVTSSVTSSGTFNPSSRVGPKPDAGRGGKLGRSSLATESASSLLSVALDTEPPQWDTPGWLNEEIKFEAYSAEMLAHNDGSVLNHMMDNCANINVQTTNLSVSMRSKPFAKGASRLASFARSGASRAKLVVKTYMDKEKTLPHLIDDMCAQALCKAFALEFNAMLPEKYSLDFIVVTCLERAPGTARDGDKRLMSLEPWIQGEYVKYNSNQGWVNNSKPDDPIFQAAQAFSHFTFERTEGNFMVTDLQGVGRVLTDPALQKLDPSYLPLSEANLGADGFYWFFSTHTCNAVCKQLRLQSTREMFISGDYQFRERWATRREAGNMLVCCSNKLCSRIVSMADAKTSDDFPGYRWCHSCWSELQSSMETVVCTAPGYRLHQFDRARFFYESQGQVLPRRCPKHSLDDEAGDAASASTTATSTRSIADLASVCRFGGECTNMECRYIHP
;
A
#
# COMPACT_ATOMS: atom_id res chain seq x y z
N ASN A 1 -45.37 36.42 -12.22
CA ASN A 1 -45.06 35.27 -11.34
C ASN A 1 -44.95 33.96 -12.11
N MET A 2 -45.92 33.57 -12.95
CA MET A 2 -45.79 32.32 -13.72
C MET A 2 -44.59 32.28 -14.66
N ASP A 3 -44.29 33.32 -15.44
CA ASP A 3 -43.09 33.32 -16.31
C ASP A 3 -41.74 33.24 -15.55
N ARG A 4 -41.70 33.73 -14.30
CA ARG A 4 -40.55 33.54 -13.38
C ARG A 4 -40.52 32.12 -12.80
N ILE A 5 -41.68 31.54 -12.55
CA ILE A 5 -41.85 30.15 -12.11
C ILE A 5 -41.50 29.20 -13.26
N ASP A 6 -41.90 29.47 -14.50
CA ASP A 6 -41.61 28.67 -15.70
C ASP A 6 -40.12 28.72 -16.07
N LYS A 7 -39.50 29.91 -16.03
CA LYS A 7 -38.04 30.05 -16.19
C LYS A 7 -37.27 29.33 -15.07
N ARG A 8 -37.78 29.34 -13.84
CA ARG A 8 -37.20 28.61 -12.70
C ARG A 8 -37.49 27.10 -12.79
N MET A 9 -38.65 26.70 -13.28
CA MET A 9 -39.06 25.32 -13.56
C MET A 9 -38.17 24.68 -14.62
N ALA A 10 -37.83 25.42 -15.67
CA ALA A 10 -36.93 25.01 -16.76
C ALA A 10 -35.44 24.99 -16.35
N LEU A 11 -35.06 25.76 -15.32
CA LEU A 11 -33.70 25.75 -14.75
C LEU A 11 -33.53 24.60 -13.75
N GLU A 12 -34.55 24.36 -12.92
CA GLU A 12 -34.55 23.33 -11.87
C GLU A 12 -34.88 21.92 -12.40
N SER A 13 -35.62 21.75 -13.51
CA SER A 13 -35.89 20.42 -14.09
C SER A 13 -34.69 19.83 -14.83
N ARG A 14 -33.63 20.64 -15.04
CA ARG A 14 -32.35 20.22 -15.63
C ARG A 14 -31.36 19.65 -14.60
N LEU A 15 -31.74 19.56 -13.32
CA LEU A 15 -30.81 19.24 -12.23
C LEU A 15 -30.73 17.74 -11.90
N SER A 16 -31.68 16.92 -12.33
CA SER A 16 -31.76 15.49 -11.99
C SER A 16 -32.16 14.67 -13.22
N PRO A 17 -31.46 13.57 -13.53
CA PRO A 17 -31.69 12.80 -14.74
C PRO A 17 -33.04 12.08 -14.67
N SER A 18 -33.67 11.87 -15.84
CA SER A 18 -34.89 11.05 -15.91
C SER A 18 -34.57 9.56 -15.68
N SER A 19 -35.55 8.74 -15.27
CA SER A 19 -35.33 7.29 -15.10
C SER A 19 -34.79 6.64 -16.38
N ALA A 20 -35.34 7.00 -17.54
CA ALA A 20 -34.86 6.49 -18.82
C ALA A 20 -33.42 6.91 -19.13
N GLU A 21 -33.02 8.12 -18.74
CA GLU A 21 -31.64 8.60 -18.88
C GLU A 21 -30.67 7.84 -17.98
N VAL A 22 -31.08 7.57 -16.74
CA VAL A 22 -30.34 6.73 -15.79
C VAL A 22 -30.12 5.33 -16.37
N ASP A 23 -31.17 4.69 -16.88
CA ASP A 23 -31.09 3.35 -17.46
C ASP A 23 -30.16 3.30 -18.69
N LEU A 24 -30.24 4.31 -19.56
CA LEU A 24 -29.36 4.44 -20.72
C LEU A 24 -27.89 4.60 -20.32
N ARG A 25 -27.59 5.45 -19.33
CA ARG A 25 -26.22 5.64 -18.81
C ARG A 25 -25.68 4.35 -18.19
N MET A 26 -26.49 3.65 -17.39
CA MET A 26 -26.10 2.38 -16.78
C MET A 26 -25.88 1.28 -17.83
N ALA A 27 -26.70 1.23 -18.88
CA ALA A 27 -26.48 0.31 -20.00
C ALA A 27 -25.20 0.63 -20.76
N ALA A 28 -24.91 1.91 -20.99
CA ALA A 28 -23.66 2.36 -21.62
C ALA A 28 -22.44 1.98 -20.77
N LEU A 29 -22.49 2.21 -19.46
CA LEU A 29 -21.41 1.83 -18.53
C LEU A 29 -21.17 0.32 -18.53
N ARG A 30 -22.23 -0.50 -18.48
CA ARG A 30 -22.13 -1.97 -18.57
C ARG A 30 -21.45 -2.42 -19.86
N ASN A 31 -21.83 -1.84 -21.00
CA ASN A 31 -21.22 -2.14 -22.29
C ASN A 31 -19.73 -1.74 -22.34
N GLN A 32 -19.37 -0.58 -21.80
CA GLN A 32 -17.96 -0.16 -21.69
C GLN A 32 -17.16 -1.09 -20.78
N THR A 33 -17.73 -1.48 -19.65
CA THR A 33 -17.12 -2.38 -18.66
C THR A 33 -16.85 -3.75 -19.26
N ASN A 34 -17.84 -4.35 -19.92
CA ASN A 34 -17.68 -5.64 -20.59
C ASN A 34 -16.57 -5.62 -21.65
N ARG A 35 -16.49 -4.55 -22.45
CA ARG A 35 -15.40 -4.38 -23.44
C ARG A 35 -14.04 -4.27 -22.76
N ALA A 36 -13.93 -3.45 -21.72
CA ALA A 36 -12.68 -3.27 -20.98
C ALA A 36 -12.22 -4.58 -20.31
N TYR A 37 -13.15 -5.35 -19.72
CA TYR A 37 -12.87 -6.64 -19.12
C TYR A 37 -12.40 -7.67 -20.15
N SER A 38 -13.01 -7.72 -21.34
CA SER A 38 -12.53 -8.59 -22.43
C SER A 38 -11.10 -8.25 -22.83
N THR A 39 -10.79 -6.96 -23.00
CA THR A 39 -9.42 -6.52 -23.34
C THR A 39 -8.41 -6.79 -22.21
N ALA A 40 -8.83 -6.68 -20.95
CA ALA A 40 -7.98 -6.97 -19.79
C ALA A 40 -7.68 -8.47 -19.65
N SER A 41 -8.67 -9.33 -19.90
CA SER A 41 -8.51 -10.80 -19.87
C SER A 41 -7.47 -11.30 -20.90
N GLU A 42 -7.35 -10.63 -22.04
CA GLU A 42 -6.32 -10.93 -23.05
C GLU A 42 -4.89 -10.54 -22.61
N LYS A 43 -4.75 -9.59 -21.68
CA LYS A 43 -3.47 -9.20 -21.08
C LYS A 43 -3.16 -10.13 -19.91
N LYS A 44 -2.23 -11.08 -20.08
CA LYS A 44 -1.72 -11.92 -18.97
C LYS A 44 -1.36 -11.07 -17.75
N PRO A 45 -1.73 -11.45 -16.51
CA PRO A 45 -1.37 -10.70 -15.32
C PRO A 45 0.16 -10.65 -15.19
N ALA A 46 0.72 -9.44 -15.33
CA ALA A 46 2.16 -9.20 -15.31
C ALA A 46 2.82 -9.38 -13.93
N ALA A 47 2.02 -9.61 -12.88
CA ALA A 47 2.47 -9.59 -11.48
C ALA A 47 2.88 -10.95 -10.91
N ALA A 48 2.58 -12.08 -11.55
CA ALA A 48 2.87 -13.40 -11.00
C ALA A 48 4.40 -13.64 -10.87
N GLY A 49 4.88 -13.88 -9.65
CA GLY A 49 6.29 -14.15 -9.37
C GLY A 49 7.16 -12.90 -9.23
N HIS A 50 6.56 -11.71 -9.15
CA HIS A 50 7.24 -10.48 -8.81
C HIS A 50 7.88 -10.56 -7.41
N PHE A 51 7.17 -11.10 -6.40
CA PHE A 51 7.71 -11.34 -5.06
C PHE A 51 8.98 -12.18 -5.10
N ALA A 52 8.91 -13.35 -5.74
CA ALA A 52 10.04 -14.27 -5.84
C ALA A 52 11.25 -13.65 -6.55
N LYS A 53 11.01 -12.84 -7.59
CA LYS A 53 12.05 -12.13 -8.34
C LYS A 53 12.68 -11.00 -7.53
N THR A 54 11.87 -10.15 -6.90
CA THR A 54 12.34 -8.98 -6.14
C THR A 54 13.07 -9.40 -4.86
N CYS A 55 12.61 -10.48 -4.20
CA CYS A 55 13.26 -11.06 -3.02
C CYS A 55 14.46 -11.97 -3.35
N ALA A 56 14.74 -12.25 -4.63
CA ALA A 56 15.87 -13.09 -5.01
C ALA A 56 17.19 -12.44 -4.56
N THR A 57 17.99 -13.18 -3.80
CA THR A 57 19.13 -12.64 -3.07
C THR A 57 20.38 -13.48 -3.31
N ASP A 58 21.49 -12.80 -3.58
CA ASP A 58 22.83 -13.36 -3.51
C ASP A 58 23.50 -12.91 -2.20
N LEU A 59 23.84 -13.88 -1.36
CA LEU A 59 24.43 -13.65 -0.06
C LEU A 59 25.82 -14.30 0.00
N LEU A 60 26.86 -13.50 0.20
CA LEU A 60 28.23 -13.99 0.32
C LEU A 60 28.72 -13.78 1.75
N PHE A 61 29.22 -14.86 2.37
CA PHE A 61 29.88 -14.79 3.66
C PHE A 61 31.39 -14.67 3.45
N LEU A 62 31.97 -13.58 3.95
CA LEU A 62 33.41 -13.39 4.02
C LEU A 62 33.83 -13.74 5.44
N ILE A 63 34.68 -14.75 5.62
CA ILE A 63 34.99 -15.33 6.92
C ILE A 63 36.50 -15.38 7.09
N ASP A 64 36.97 -14.73 8.15
CA ASP A 64 38.32 -14.87 8.64
C ASP A 64 38.55 -16.29 9.20
N THR A 65 39.65 -16.91 8.76
CA THR A 65 40.03 -18.28 9.14
C THR A 65 41.46 -18.39 9.65
N THR A 66 42.04 -17.30 10.18
CA THR A 66 43.35 -17.36 10.85
C THR A 66 43.25 -17.89 12.27
N HIS A 67 44.38 -18.01 12.96
CA HIS A 67 44.42 -18.65 14.28
C HIS A 67 43.66 -17.85 15.35
N SER A 68 43.61 -16.52 15.27
CA SER A 68 42.88 -15.64 16.20
C SER A 68 41.40 -15.99 16.28
N MET A 69 40.82 -16.39 15.15
CA MET A 69 39.43 -16.83 15.01
C MET A 69 39.10 -18.17 15.69
N SER A 70 40.07 -18.89 16.25
CA SER A 70 39.87 -20.21 16.90
C SER A 70 38.72 -20.27 17.93
N PRO A 71 38.53 -19.30 18.85
CA PRO A 71 37.42 -19.33 19.79
C PRO A 71 36.07 -18.98 19.14
N TYR A 72 36.07 -18.29 18.00
CA TYR A 72 34.86 -17.75 17.35
C TYR A 72 34.36 -18.58 16.16
N ILE A 73 35.25 -19.32 15.48
CA ILE A 73 34.97 -19.96 14.19
C ILE A 73 33.77 -20.94 14.25
N LYS A 74 33.61 -21.66 15.37
CA LYS A 74 32.46 -22.57 15.56
C LYS A 74 31.15 -21.78 15.68
N ALA A 75 31.16 -20.66 16.41
CA ALA A 75 29.99 -19.79 16.55
C ALA A 75 29.63 -19.16 15.19
N ALA A 76 30.64 -18.66 14.45
CA ALA A 76 30.46 -18.11 13.11
C ALA A 76 29.80 -19.12 12.15
N LYS A 77 30.29 -20.38 12.07
CA LYS A 77 29.70 -21.43 11.22
C LYS A 77 28.23 -21.73 11.56
N ASN A 78 27.92 -21.83 12.85
CA ASN A 78 26.54 -22.06 13.31
C ASN A 78 25.63 -20.90 12.93
N GLN A 79 26.12 -19.67 13.06
CA GLN A 79 25.41 -18.45 12.72
C GLN A 79 25.14 -18.34 11.22
N VAL A 80 26.12 -18.62 10.37
CA VAL A 80 25.92 -18.69 8.91
C VAL A 80 24.80 -19.67 8.56
N THR A 81 24.85 -20.88 9.13
CA THR A 81 23.84 -21.92 8.89
C THR A 81 22.43 -21.47 9.31
N SER A 82 22.32 -20.76 10.43
CA SER A 82 21.04 -20.19 10.88
C SER A 82 20.51 -19.12 9.93
N ILE A 83 21.36 -18.13 9.60
CA ILE A 83 20.99 -16.99 8.76
C ILE A 83 20.43 -17.50 7.42
N VAL A 84 21.08 -18.51 6.81
CA VAL A 84 20.62 -19.10 5.55
C VAL A 84 19.24 -19.74 5.67
N LYS A 85 19.00 -20.56 6.71
CA LYS A 85 17.70 -21.21 6.93
C LYS A 85 16.58 -20.18 7.18
N GLU A 86 16.87 -19.15 7.96
CA GLU A 86 15.89 -18.15 8.37
C GLU A 86 15.58 -17.13 7.28
N LEU A 87 16.57 -16.71 6.47
CA LEU A 87 16.31 -15.89 5.28
C LEU A 87 15.43 -16.65 4.29
N SER A 88 15.68 -17.95 4.10
CA SER A 88 14.83 -18.78 3.25
C SER A 88 13.38 -18.82 3.76
N ALA A 89 13.19 -18.95 5.08
CA ALA A 89 11.86 -18.90 5.71
C ALA A 89 11.22 -17.50 5.70
N ALA A 90 12.01 -16.42 5.86
CA ALA A 90 11.53 -15.04 5.83
C ALA A 90 10.94 -14.68 4.45
N PHE A 91 11.51 -15.23 3.38
CA PHE A 91 10.96 -15.13 2.02
C PHE A 91 10.03 -16.29 1.66
N LEU A 92 9.43 -16.95 2.66
CA LEU A 92 8.39 -17.98 2.53
C LEU A 92 8.80 -19.17 1.64
N HIS A 93 10.10 -19.43 1.49
CA HIS A 93 10.68 -20.37 0.51
C HIS A 93 10.23 -20.14 -0.95
N LYS A 94 9.75 -18.94 -1.29
CA LYS A 94 9.32 -18.57 -2.64
C LYS A 94 10.42 -17.90 -3.46
N ALA A 95 11.40 -17.27 -2.80
CA ALA A 95 12.48 -16.54 -3.45
C ALA A 95 13.76 -17.39 -3.58
N THR A 96 14.55 -17.14 -4.63
CA THR A 96 15.83 -17.83 -4.82
C THR A 96 16.89 -17.18 -3.94
N LEU A 97 17.40 -17.94 -2.96
CA LEU A 97 18.56 -17.57 -2.15
C LEU A 97 19.78 -18.34 -2.65
N ARG A 98 20.81 -17.65 -3.13
CA ARG A 98 22.10 -18.29 -3.45
C ARG A 98 23.14 -17.81 -2.46
N VAL A 99 23.91 -18.76 -1.92
CA VAL A 99 24.89 -18.49 -0.88
C VAL A 99 26.28 -18.79 -1.41
N GLY A 100 27.20 -17.84 -1.24
CA GLY A 100 28.63 -18.00 -1.47
C GLY A 100 29.39 -17.88 -0.16
N VAL A 101 30.57 -18.49 -0.07
CA VAL A 101 31.44 -18.40 1.11
C VAL A 101 32.87 -18.17 0.63
N VAL A 102 33.53 -17.17 1.18
CA VAL A 102 34.96 -16.91 1.01
C VAL A 102 35.60 -17.02 2.39
N GLY A 103 36.37 -18.07 2.60
CA GLY A 103 37.26 -18.19 3.75
C GLY A 103 38.62 -17.63 3.36
N TYR A 104 39.17 -16.71 4.14
CA TYR A 104 40.47 -16.10 3.87
C TYR A 104 41.39 -16.17 5.09
N LYS A 105 42.67 -15.96 4.82
CA LYS A 105 43.78 -15.91 5.77
C LYS A 105 44.80 -14.88 5.28
N ASP A 106 45.88 -14.72 6.01
CA ASP A 106 47.06 -13.98 5.61
C ASP A 106 47.77 -14.59 4.38
N HIS A 107 48.52 -13.76 3.66
CA HIS A 107 49.20 -14.07 2.39
C HIS A 107 50.15 -15.27 2.45
N GLY A 108 50.72 -15.56 3.62
CA GLY A 108 51.68 -16.64 3.84
C GLY A 108 51.06 -18.02 4.10
N ASP A 109 49.74 -18.09 4.27
CA ASP A 109 49.08 -19.33 4.71
C ASP A 109 48.56 -20.21 3.57
N ASP A 110 48.53 -21.52 3.80
CA ASP A 110 47.88 -22.48 2.90
C ASP A 110 46.71 -23.21 3.58
N PRO A 111 45.54 -23.32 2.93
CA PRO A 111 45.13 -22.54 1.75
C PRO A 111 44.88 -21.06 2.11
N HIS A 112 45.42 -20.16 1.29
CA HIS A 112 45.35 -18.70 1.46
C HIS A 112 43.90 -18.17 1.37
N ILE A 113 43.23 -18.37 0.23
CA ILE A 113 41.81 -18.02 0.05
C ILE A 113 41.05 -19.23 -0.52
N GLN A 114 39.92 -19.55 0.09
CA GLN A 114 39.02 -20.62 -0.33
C GLN A 114 37.66 -20.04 -0.73
N LEU A 115 37.22 -20.31 -1.96
CA LEU A 115 35.94 -19.85 -2.49
C LEU A 115 34.97 -21.01 -2.71
N LEU A 116 33.79 -20.91 -2.10
CA LEU A 116 32.57 -21.55 -2.57
C LEU A 116 31.76 -20.51 -3.35
N ASP A 117 31.67 -20.68 -4.67
CA ASP A 117 30.83 -19.83 -5.51
C ASP A 117 29.33 -20.06 -5.22
N PHE A 118 28.49 -19.10 -5.63
CA PHE A 118 27.07 -19.05 -5.29
C PHE A 118 26.32 -20.34 -5.63
N THR A 119 25.73 -20.96 -4.61
CA THR A 119 24.90 -22.15 -4.75
C THR A 119 23.56 -21.99 -4.01
N PRO A 120 22.44 -22.48 -4.57
CA PRO A 120 21.17 -22.57 -3.85
C PRO A 120 21.11 -23.77 -2.88
N ASN A 121 22.11 -24.67 -2.92
CA ASN A 121 22.13 -25.87 -2.10
C ASN A 121 22.75 -25.60 -0.72
N VAL A 122 21.92 -25.56 0.32
CA VAL A 122 22.34 -25.30 1.70
C VAL A 122 23.31 -26.38 2.23
N ASP A 123 23.15 -27.64 1.84
CA ASP A 123 24.04 -28.73 2.30
C ASP A 123 25.46 -28.56 1.77
N ARG A 124 25.63 -28.06 0.53
CA ARG A 124 26.95 -27.71 -0.02
C ARG A 124 27.62 -26.59 0.78
N VAL A 125 26.85 -25.59 1.20
CA VAL A 125 27.34 -24.49 2.05
C VAL A 125 27.80 -25.03 3.40
N VAL A 126 26.95 -25.83 4.07
CA VAL A 126 27.29 -26.44 5.37
C VAL A 126 28.51 -27.34 5.27
N SER A 127 28.61 -28.15 4.21
CA SER A 127 29.78 -29.00 3.96
C SER A 127 31.06 -28.19 3.76
N PHE A 128 30.99 -27.09 3.01
CA PHE A 128 32.15 -26.20 2.81
C PHE A 128 32.55 -25.49 4.11
N LEU A 129 31.60 -24.96 4.87
CA LEU A 129 31.86 -24.39 6.20
C LEU A 129 32.52 -25.41 7.13
N GLY A 130 32.14 -26.69 7.03
CA GLY A 130 32.78 -27.78 7.76
C GLY A 130 34.29 -27.90 7.52
N LYS A 131 34.76 -27.56 6.31
CA LYS A 131 36.17 -27.65 5.90
C LYS A 131 37.04 -26.50 6.40
N LEU A 132 36.45 -25.33 6.66
CA LEU A 132 37.20 -24.17 7.13
C LEU A 132 37.81 -24.44 8.51
N SER A 133 39.05 -24.03 8.75
CA SER A 133 39.71 -24.22 10.05
C SER A 133 40.59 -23.01 10.37
N ALA A 134 40.42 -22.49 11.58
CA ALA A 134 41.16 -21.36 12.14
C ALA A 134 42.63 -21.75 12.40
N ARG A 135 43.52 -21.46 11.45
CA ARG A 135 44.95 -21.83 11.50
C ARG A 135 45.74 -20.86 10.63
N GLY A 136 46.99 -20.59 11.01
CA GLY A 136 47.83 -19.65 10.29
C GLY A 136 47.85 -18.28 10.97
N GLY A 137 48.23 -17.26 10.22
CA GLY A 137 48.49 -15.89 10.66
C GLY A 137 49.99 -15.61 10.68
N ALA A 138 50.40 -14.44 10.18
CA ALA A 138 51.78 -13.95 10.28
C ALA A 138 51.84 -12.70 11.16
N ASP A 139 51.16 -11.63 10.75
CA ASP A 139 50.98 -10.38 11.49
C ASP A 139 49.53 -10.18 11.95
N VAL A 140 49.20 -9.02 12.54
CA VAL A 140 47.86 -8.82 13.16
C VAL A 140 46.78 -8.52 12.12
N PRO A 141 47.01 -7.66 11.11
CA PRO A 141 46.07 -7.51 10.00
C PRO A 141 46.11 -8.71 9.05
N GLU A 142 45.04 -8.86 8.28
CA GLU A 142 44.81 -10.03 7.40
C GLU A 142 44.51 -9.61 5.96
N ASP A 143 44.55 -10.55 4.99
CA ASP A 143 44.25 -10.31 3.57
C ASP A 143 42.74 -10.14 3.27
N VAL A 144 42.11 -9.17 3.93
CA VAL A 144 40.71 -8.78 3.71
C VAL A 144 40.50 -8.25 2.29
N LEU A 145 41.46 -7.49 1.75
CA LEU A 145 41.32 -6.85 0.44
C LEU A 145 41.40 -7.86 -0.71
N GLY A 146 42.29 -8.85 -0.63
CA GLY A 146 42.35 -9.98 -1.55
C GLY A 146 41.08 -10.83 -1.46
N ALA A 147 40.58 -11.09 -0.25
CA ALA A 147 39.32 -11.81 -0.05
C ALA A 147 38.12 -11.08 -0.67
N LEU A 148 38.04 -9.75 -0.51
CA LEU A 148 37.03 -8.91 -1.16
C LEU A 148 37.18 -8.90 -2.70
N GLN A 149 38.42 -8.90 -3.21
CA GLN A 149 38.67 -9.00 -4.64
C GLN A 149 38.14 -10.32 -5.21
N VAL A 150 38.35 -11.44 -4.50
CA VAL A 150 37.79 -12.75 -4.87
C VAL A 150 36.26 -12.73 -4.81
N ALA A 151 35.68 -12.14 -3.76
CA ALA A 151 34.22 -11.98 -3.65
C ALA A 151 33.62 -11.15 -4.81
N LEU A 152 34.32 -10.13 -5.30
CA LEU A 152 33.90 -9.31 -6.45
C LEU A 152 33.88 -10.09 -7.79
N ARG A 153 34.67 -11.16 -7.89
CA ARG A 153 34.76 -12.05 -9.06
C ARG A 153 33.75 -13.20 -9.04
N ALA A 154 33.05 -13.42 -7.91
CA ALA A 154 32.03 -14.45 -7.78
C ALA A 154 30.83 -14.25 -8.76
N SER A 155 30.04 -15.30 -8.97
CA SER A 155 28.98 -15.33 -10.00
C SER A 155 27.67 -14.62 -9.58
N TRP A 156 27.73 -13.35 -9.21
CA TRP A 156 26.58 -12.50 -8.87
C TRP A 156 25.54 -12.45 -10.02
N LYS A 157 24.28 -12.80 -9.73
CA LYS A 157 23.16 -12.92 -10.69
C LYS A 157 21.95 -12.11 -10.24
N ASN A 158 21.64 -12.12 -8.95
CA ASN A 158 20.47 -11.48 -8.40
C ASN A 158 20.68 -9.96 -8.21
N GLU A 159 19.57 -9.25 -8.09
CA GLU A 159 19.55 -7.81 -7.90
C GLU A 159 19.95 -7.40 -6.48
N THR A 160 19.50 -8.16 -5.48
CA THR A 160 19.89 -7.98 -4.08
C THR A 160 21.20 -8.72 -3.84
N ARG A 161 22.27 -7.95 -3.58
CA ARG A 161 23.63 -8.45 -3.38
C ARG A 161 24.13 -8.03 -2.02
N CYS A 162 24.52 -8.98 -1.19
CA CYS A 162 24.97 -8.72 0.17
C CYS A 162 26.25 -9.49 0.49
N ILE A 163 27.20 -8.81 1.13
CA ILE A 163 28.36 -9.43 1.78
C ILE A 163 28.18 -9.29 3.29
N ILE A 164 28.28 -10.41 4.01
CA ILE A 164 28.38 -10.45 5.47
C ILE A 164 29.83 -10.82 5.80
N HIS A 165 30.56 -9.89 6.39
CA HIS A 165 31.95 -10.07 6.77
C HIS A 165 32.07 -10.38 8.26
N ILE A 166 32.73 -11.49 8.60
CA ILE A 166 32.97 -11.96 9.96
C ILE A 166 34.48 -12.04 10.19
N THR A 167 35.01 -11.21 11.08
CA THR A 167 36.45 -11.15 11.37
C THR A 167 36.72 -10.54 12.75
N ASP A 168 37.84 -10.93 13.36
CA ASP A 168 38.39 -10.33 14.58
C ASP A 168 39.65 -9.47 14.34
N ALA A 169 40.07 -9.32 13.08
CA ALA A 169 41.26 -8.58 12.66
C ALA A 169 40.94 -7.56 11.52
N PRO A 170 41.65 -6.43 11.45
CA PRO A 170 41.50 -5.46 10.37
C PRO A 170 42.26 -5.89 9.10
N ALA A 171 42.02 -5.15 8.02
CA ALA A 171 42.77 -5.30 6.77
C ALA A 171 44.15 -4.61 6.85
N HIS A 172 45.14 -5.11 6.12
CA HIS A 172 46.44 -4.44 5.95
C HIS A 172 46.32 -3.00 5.44
N GLY A 173 47.20 -2.14 5.95
CA GLY A 173 47.35 -0.75 5.55
C GLY A 173 46.90 0.23 6.65
N HIS A 174 47.80 1.14 7.01
CA HIS A 174 47.66 2.12 8.09
C HIS A 174 46.34 2.93 8.09
N PRO A 175 45.67 3.25 6.96
CA PRO A 175 44.35 3.86 7.01
C PRO A 175 43.29 3.02 7.73
N LEU A 176 43.44 1.68 7.77
CA LEU A 176 42.41 0.72 8.18
C LEU A 176 42.56 0.21 9.62
N HIS A 177 43.68 0.48 10.30
CA HIS A 177 43.92 0.10 11.70
C HIS A 177 44.81 1.11 12.44
N ASP A 178 44.91 0.95 13.76
CA ASP A 178 45.65 1.83 14.67
C ASP A 178 46.92 1.19 15.27
N PHE A 179 47.32 0.04 14.75
CA PHE A 179 48.51 -0.66 15.21
C PHE A 179 49.81 0.07 14.83
N GLU A 180 50.88 -0.22 15.56
CA GLU A 180 52.23 0.24 15.24
C GLU A 180 52.76 -0.47 13.97
N ASP A 181 53.69 0.17 13.26
CA ASP A 181 54.18 -0.30 11.94
C ASP A 181 54.82 -1.70 11.97
N ASP A 182 55.30 -2.15 13.14
CA ASP A 182 55.89 -3.49 13.32
C ASP A 182 54.85 -4.61 13.47
N HIS A 183 53.57 -4.25 13.63
CA HIS A 183 52.45 -5.19 13.73
C HIS A 183 51.72 -5.40 12.39
N ASP A 184 52.12 -4.68 11.32
CA ASP A 184 51.61 -4.87 9.95
C ASP A 184 52.79 -4.93 8.95
N TYR A 185 53.02 -6.11 8.38
CA TYR A 185 54.06 -6.30 7.36
C TYR A 185 53.78 -5.53 6.06
N TYR A 186 52.55 -5.08 5.86
CA TYR A 186 52.05 -4.37 4.70
C TYR A 186 51.36 -3.04 5.08
N PHE A 187 51.93 -2.31 6.05
CA PHE A 187 51.36 -1.07 6.59
C PHE A 187 51.18 0.07 5.58
N GLU A 188 51.99 0.12 4.50
CA GLU A 188 51.81 1.12 3.45
C GLU A 188 50.62 0.74 2.54
N PRO A 189 49.68 1.66 2.23
CA PRO A 189 48.57 1.35 1.33
C PRO A 189 49.03 0.82 -0.04
N GLY A 190 48.60 -0.40 -0.39
CA GLY A 190 48.99 -1.06 -1.64
C GLY A 190 50.35 -1.76 -1.59
N SER A 191 50.98 -1.87 -0.42
CA SER A 191 52.20 -2.66 -0.24
C SER A 191 51.96 -4.17 -0.14
N GLU A 192 50.70 -4.59 0.06
CA GLU A 192 50.34 -6.00 0.06
C GLU A 192 50.65 -6.66 -1.31
N PRO A 193 50.93 -7.98 -1.36
CA PRO A 193 51.46 -8.67 -2.54
C PRO A 193 50.68 -8.51 -3.86
N HIS A 194 49.39 -8.17 -3.84
CA HIS A 194 48.57 -7.93 -5.02
C HIS A 194 48.44 -6.44 -5.41
N GLY A 195 49.00 -5.51 -4.63
CA GLY A 195 48.99 -4.07 -4.90
C GLY A 195 47.62 -3.39 -4.74
N LEU A 196 46.74 -3.93 -3.89
CA LEU A 196 45.36 -3.49 -3.70
C LEU A 196 45.24 -2.34 -2.72
N THR A 197 44.31 -1.45 -3.02
CA THR A 197 43.92 -0.36 -2.13
C THR A 197 42.44 -0.48 -1.78
N HIS A 198 42.09 -0.22 -0.52
CA HIS A 198 40.69 -0.27 -0.06
C HIS A 198 39.77 0.62 -0.91
N SER A 199 40.24 1.79 -1.35
CA SER A 199 39.48 2.72 -2.19
C SER A 199 39.02 2.08 -3.50
N SER A 200 39.90 1.35 -4.18
CA SER A 200 39.58 0.68 -5.45
C SER A 200 38.55 -0.46 -5.27
N ILE A 201 38.69 -1.24 -4.20
CA ILE A 201 37.79 -2.34 -3.85
C ILE A 201 36.40 -1.81 -3.47
N LEU A 202 36.33 -0.80 -2.60
CA LEU A 202 35.07 -0.20 -2.17
C LEU A 202 34.34 0.47 -3.34
N GLN A 203 35.05 1.15 -4.25
CA GLN A 203 34.46 1.69 -5.48
C GLN A 203 33.88 0.57 -6.36
N ALA A 204 34.59 -0.56 -6.50
CA ALA A 204 34.09 -1.71 -7.25
C ALA A 204 32.83 -2.31 -6.59
N MET A 205 32.79 -2.45 -5.26
CA MET A 205 31.62 -2.90 -4.51
C MET A 205 30.42 -1.98 -4.70
N ILE A 206 30.64 -0.65 -4.60
CA ILE A 206 29.60 0.36 -4.78
C ILE A 206 29.04 0.32 -6.21
N SER A 207 29.93 0.22 -7.21
CA SER A 207 29.53 0.12 -8.62
C SER A 207 28.70 -1.14 -8.93
N LYS A 208 28.93 -2.24 -8.20
CA LYS A 208 28.13 -3.48 -8.28
C LYS A 208 26.88 -3.45 -7.39
N ASN A 209 26.62 -2.36 -6.68
CA ASN A 209 25.50 -2.20 -5.74
C ASN A 209 25.48 -3.29 -4.64
N ILE A 210 26.65 -3.59 -4.06
CA ILE A 210 26.79 -4.60 -3.00
C ILE A 210 26.55 -3.94 -1.64
N ASN A 211 25.58 -4.46 -0.90
CA ASN A 211 25.41 -4.12 0.52
C ASN A 211 26.48 -4.86 1.34
N TYR A 212 27.10 -4.17 2.27
CA TYR A 212 28.17 -4.72 3.10
C TYR A 212 27.79 -4.63 4.57
N THR A 213 27.88 -5.74 5.28
CA THR A 213 27.61 -5.81 6.71
C THR A 213 28.82 -6.42 7.41
N LEU A 214 29.44 -5.67 8.31
CA LEU A 214 30.56 -6.13 9.14
C LEU A 214 30.01 -6.63 10.48
N LEU A 215 30.29 -7.89 10.80
CA LEU A 215 30.04 -8.50 12.10
C LEU A 215 31.32 -8.36 12.95
N ARG A 216 31.41 -7.27 13.69
CA ARG A 216 32.50 -6.91 14.60
C ARG A 216 32.62 -7.92 15.73
N ILE A 217 33.80 -8.54 15.89
CA ILE A 217 34.11 -9.44 17.03
C ILE A 217 34.91 -8.68 18.10
N THR A 218 35.87 -7.87 17.67
CA THR A 218 36.80 -7.12 18.51
C THR A 218 36.83 -5.65 18.09
N GLU A 219 37.35 -4.79 18.97
CA GLU A 219 37.54 -3.36 18.70
C GLU A 219 38.65 -3.06 17.68
N TYR A 220 39.48 -4.05 17.35
CA TYR A 220 40.56 -3.91 16.36
C TYR A 220 40.05 -3.57 14.95
N THR A 221 38.79 -3.88 14.66
CA THR A 221 38.17 -3.59 13.36
C THR A 221 37.50 -2.22 13.30
N ASP A 222 37.50 -1.44 14.40
CA ASP A 222 36.75 -0.19 14.52
C ASP A 222 37.13 0.83 13.44
N ARG A 223 38.43 0.98 13.18
CA ARG A 223 38.96 1.92 12.19
C ARG A 223 38.63 1.48 10.77
N MET A 224 38.75 0.20 10.45
CA MET A 224 38.34 -0.37 9.16
C MET A 224 36.85 -0.13 8.92
N ALA A 225 36.00 -0.40 9.93
CA ALA A 225 34.56 -0.19 9.84
C ALA A 225 34.22 1.28 9.55
N TYR A 226 34.89 2.21 10.26
CA TYR A 226 34.74 3.65 10.05
C TYR A 226 35.12 4.10 8.64
N VAL A 227 36.28 3.66 8.13
CA VAL A 227 36.74 3.99 6.77
C VAL A 227 35.79 3.44 5.70
N PHE A 228 35.34 2.18 5.87
CA PHE A 228 34.41 1.56 4.93
C PHE A 228 33.05 2.28 4.95
N HIS A 229 32.56 2.65 6.13
CA HIS A 229 31.35 3.45 6.29
C HIS A 229 31.46 4.80 5.56
N GLN A 230 32.61 5.50 5.66
CA GLN A 230 32.83 6.78 5.00
C GLN A 230 32.84 6.69 3.46
N ALA A 231 33.29 5.57 2.90
CA ALA A 231 33.30 5.35 1.46
C ALA A 231 31.88 5.20 0.89
N TYR A 232 30.93 4.73 1.70
CA TYR A 232 29.54 4.59 1.31
C TYR A 232 28.79 5.94 1.42
N PRO A 233 27.81 6.23 0.55
CA PRO A 233 27.13 7.53 0.56
C PRO A 233 26.40 7.79 1.88
N ALA A 234 26.78 8.83 2.62
CA ALA A 234 26.16 9.26 3.88
C ALA A 234 24.65 9.60 3.78
N SER A 235 24.11 9.71 2.56
CA SER A 235 22.71 10.04 2.29
C SER A 235 21.77 8.83 2.28
N SER A 236 22.25 7.62 2.60
CA SER A 236 21.40 6.44 2.75
C SER A 236 20.94 6.35 4.21
N PRO A 237 19.63 6.32 4.51
CA PRO A 237 19.11 6.42 5.88
C PRO A 237 19.50 5.25 6.82
N ASP A 238 20.17 4.22 6.31
CA ASP A 238 20.53 2.99 7.04
C ASP A 238 22.05 2.70 7.06
N CYS A 239 22.91 3.64 6.64
CA CYS A 239 24.36 3.49 6.89
C CYS A 239 24.62 3.69 8.38
N SER A 240 25.06 2.64 9.08
CA SER A 240 25.18 2.65 10.55
C SER A 240 26.52 2.07 11.02
N LEU A 241 27.10 2.74 12.02
CA LEU A 241 28.21 2.26 12.83
C LEU A 241 27.68 1.96 14.24
N LEU A 242 28.31 1.04 14.95
CA LEU A 242 27.95 0.75 16.34
C LEU A 242 28.26 1.95 17.24
N ASP A 243 27.39 2.25 18.19
CA ASP A 243 27.66 3.30 19.20
C ASP A 243 28.90 2.98 20.07
N SER A 244 29.24 1.69 20.18
CA SER A 244 30.42 1.16 20.85
C SER A 244 31.68 1.18 19.99
N ASN A 245 31.60 1.57 18.71
CA ASN A 245 32.77 1.78 17.87
C ASN A 245 33.48 3.08 18.31
N THR A 246 34.79 2.98 18.52
CA THR A 246 35.65 4.06 19.01
C THR A 246 35.55 5.34 18.15
N TYR A 247 35.30 5.18 16.86
CA TYR A 247 35.20 6.25 15.88
C TYR A 247 33.78 6.76 15.61
N ALA A 248 32.75 6.17 16.22
CA ALA A 248 31.36 6.53 15.97
C ALA A 248 31.03 7.99 16.32
N LYS A 249 31.70 8.54 17.35
CA LYS A 249 31.54 9.92 17.82
C LYS A 249 32.63 10.87 17.33
N SER A 250 33.60 10.37 16.58
CA SER A 250 34.71 11.18 16.08
C SER A 250 34.20 12.13 15.00
N PRO A 251 34.19 13.46 15.23
CA PRO A 251 33.87 14.42 14.17
C PRO A 251 34.99 14.32 13.15
N GLY A 252 34.69 13.76 11.96
CA GLY A 252 35.61 13.52 10.83
C GLY A 252 37.02 14.07 11.07
N ILE A 253 37.87 13.32 11.77
CA ILE A 253 39.16 13.83 12.22
C ILE A 253 40.02 14.05 10.96
N ASN A 254 40.24 15.34 10.68
CA ASN A 254 41.14 15.93 9.70
C ASN A 254 40.81 15.83 8.20
N ALA A 255 39.83 16.64 7.79
CA ALA A 255 39.81 17.34 6.50
C ALA A 255 41.00 18.33 6.29
N ARG A 256 42.15 18.12 6.93
CA ARG A 256 43.35 18.98 6.87
C ARG A 256 44.68 18.28 6.57
N SER A 257 44.72 16.96 6.39
CA SER A 257 45.83 16.31 5.66
C SER A 257 45.38 15.51 4.42
N SER A 258 44.07 15.31 4.21
CA SER A 258 43.53 14.67 3.01
C SER A 258 43.22 15.63 1.85
N LYS A 259 43.65 16.90 1.93
CA LYS A 259 43.49 17.84 0.81
C LYS A 259 44.26 17.41 -0.45
N ASP A 260 45.28 16.58 -0.30
CA ASP A 260 46.05 16.06 -1.44
C ASP A 260 45.65 14.63 -1.87
N ALA A 261 44.76 13.94 -1.14
CA ALA A 261 44.37 12.55 -1.44
C ALA A 261 42.90 12.37 -1.91
N PHE A 262 42.04 13.39 -1.74
CA PHE A 262 40.61 13.30 -2.12
C PHE A 262 40.09 14.53 -2.88
N GLN A 263 40.98 15.36 -3.46
CA GLN A 263 40.60 16.54 -4.22
C GLN A 263 40.65 16.27 -5.73
N GLY A 264 39.65 15.54 -6.21
CA GLY A 264 39.45 15.26 -7.64
C GLY A 264 38.14 14.55 -7.99
N TRP A 265 37.24 14.33 -7.03
CA TRP A 265 36.01 13.59 -7.27
C TRP A 265 34.86 14.56 -7.55
N SER A 266 34.67 14.90 -8.84
CA SER A 266 33.32 15.19 -9.32
C SER A 266 32.52 13.91 -9.12
N THR A 267 31.61 13.91 -8.14
CA THR A 267 30.56 12.90 -8.09
C THR A 267 29.71 13.14 -9.35
N HIS A 268 30.06 12.53 -10.46
CA HIS A 268 29.04 12.10 -11.40
C HIS A 268 28.16 11.16 -10.60
N ALA A 269 27.11 11.72 -10.00
CA ALA A 269 26.07 10.97 -9.36
C ALA A 269 25.60 9.94 -10.39
N PRO A 270 25.65 8.64 -10.08
CA PRO A 270 24.93 7.67 -10.89
C PRO A 270 23.48 8.13 -10.90
N GLY A 271 22.93 8.39 -12.09
CA GLY A 271 21.55 8.84 -12.22
C GLY A 271 20.60 7.88 -11.49
N SER A 272 19.71 8.41 -10.66
CA SER A 272 18.50 7.80 -10.04
C SER A 272 18.55 6.30 -9.62
N GLY A 273 19.71 5.71 -9.43
CA GLY A 273 19.90 4.29 -9.13
C GLY A 273 19.99 4.00 -7.64
N ARG A 274 19.68 2.75 -7.26
CA ARG A 274 19.81 2.17 -5.91
C ARG A 274 21.18 2.54 -5.30
N ARG A 275 21.19 2.93 -4.02
CA ARG A 275 22.42 3.21 -3.28
C ARG A 275 22.75 2.02 -2.38
N PRO A 276 23.97 1.46 -2.47
CA PRO A 276 24.38 0.36 -1.61
C PRO A 276 24.57 0.84 -0.17
N ARG A 277 24.48 -0.07 0.80
CA ARG A 277 24.50 0.25 2.24
C ARG A 277 25.68 -0.41 2.97
N PHE A 278 26.14 0.25 4.03
CA PHE A 278 27.12 -0.26 4.98
C PHE A 278 26.49 -0.38 6.37
N CYS A 279 26.69 -1.48 7.09
CA CYS A 279 26.21 -1.65 8.46
C CYS A 279 27.23 -2.40 9.31
N GLU A 280 27.49 -1.90 10.51
CA GLU A 280 28.33 -2.57 11.52
C GLU A 280 27.46 -3.15 12.64
N LEU A 281 27.72 -4.40 13.03
CA LEU A 281 26.97 -5.15 14.06
C LEU A 281 27.93 -5.96 14.95
N GLU A 282 27.65 -6.12 16.25
CA GLU A 282 28.48 -6.93 17.16
C GLU A 282 28.15 -8.43 17.05
N LEU A 283 29.19 -9.28 17.00
CA LEU A 283 29.10 -10.74 17.08
C LEU A 283 28.81 -11.19 18.54
N GLY A 284 27.62 -10.91 19.08
CA GLY A 284 27.35 -11.29 20.48
C GLY A 284 26.07 -10.78 21.13
N SER A 285 25.39 -9.78 20.57
CA SER A 285 24.00 -9.51 20.99
C SER A 285 23.14 -10.71 20.58
N SER A 286 22.30 -11.22 21.50
CA SER A 286 21.62 -12.53 21.41
C SER A 286 21.39 -13.05 19.99
N TYR A 287 21.63 -14.34 19.75
CA TYR A 287 21.40 -15.02 18.45
C TYR A 287 20.15 -14.52 17.68
N HIS A 288 19.09 -14.15 18.40
CA HIS A 288 17.87 -13.56 17.88
C HIS A 288 17.98 -12.10 17.36
N ALA A 289 18.72 -11.21 18.01
CA ALA A 289 18.87 -9.80 17.62
C ALA A 289 19.66 -9.66 16.31
N LEU A 290 20.79 -10.36 16.21
CA LEU A 290 21.64 -10.35 15.02
C LEU A 290 20.94 -11.01 13.82
N ARG A 291 20.20 -12.10 14.08
CA ARG A 291 19.25 -12.71 13.14
C ARG A 291 18.25 -11.71 12.59
N THR A 292 17.55 -10.99 13.47
CA THR A 292 16.51 -10.03 13.08
C THR A 292 17.13 -8.90 12.28
N LEU A 293 18.32 -8.42 12.65
CA LEU A 293 19.02 -7.33 11.98
C LEU A 293 19.54 -7.71 10.59
N VAL A 294 20.09 -8.91 10.39
CA VAL A 294 20.53 -9.38 9.06
C VAL A 294 19.32 -9.61 8.16
N VAL A 295 18.25 -10.20 8.68
CA VAL A 295 16.98 -10.34 7.93
C VAL A 295 16.40 -8.97 7.62
N GLN A 296 16.38 -8.02 8.55
CA GLN A 296 15.94 -6.64 8.33
C GLN A 296 16.83 -5.92 7.31
N SER A 297 18.14 -6.08 7.36
CA SER A 297 19.05 -5.51 6.36
C SER A 297 18.72 -6.06 4.98
N VAL A 298 18.64 -7.37 4.80
CA VAL A 298 18.31 -7.97 3.49
C VAL A 298 16.89 -7.61 3.04
N THR A 299 15.89 -7.71 3.92
CA THR A 299 14.48 -7.37 3.61
C THR A 299 14.29 -5.88 3.34
N SER A 300 14.97 -4.98 4.05
CA SER A 300 14.95 -3.54 3.77
C SER A 300 15.61 -3.22 2.43
N SER A 301 16.66 -3.94 2.01
CA SER A 301 17.22 -3.80 0.64
C SER A 301 16.18 -4.17 -0.42
N VAL A 302 15.37 -5.20 -0.12
CA VAL A 302 14.31 -5.71 -1.00
C VAL A 302 13.10 -4.77 -1.02
N THR A 303 12.63 -4.25 0.13
CA THR A 303 11.43 -3.39 0.22
C THR A 303 11.69 -1.94 -0.18
N SER A 304 12.89 -1.41 0.07
CA SER A 304 13.30 -0.07 -0.40
C SER A 304 13.43 0.01 -1.92
N SER A 305 13.56 -1.14 -2.59
CA SER A 305 13.50 -1.24 -4.05
C SER A 305 12.10 -1.00 -4.63
N GLY A 306 11.06 -0.96 -3.78
CA GLY A 306 9.66 -0.79 -4.16
C GLY A 306 8.94 0.40 -3.50
N THR A 307 9.62 1.28 -2.77
CA THR A 307 8.95 2.39 -2.05
C THR A 307 9.44 3.79 -2.41
N PHE A 308 8.45 4.64 -2.68
CA PHE A 308 8.55 6.07 -2.95
C PHE A 308 8.84 6.84 -1.65
N ASN A 309 9.70 7.86 -1.75
CA ASN A 309 10.18 8.65 -0.61
C ASN A 309 9.08 9.63 -0.10
N PRO A 310 8.64 9.55 1.17
CA PRO A 310 7.65 10.47 1.74
C PRO A 310 8.38 11.66 2.36
N SER A 311 8.70 12.67 1.55
CA SER A 311 9.16 13.96 2.09
C SER A 311 8.75 15.11 1.19
N SER A 312 7.58 15.67 1.47
CA SER A 312 7.27 17.07 1.19
C SER A 312 6.82 17.72 2.50
N ARG A 313 7.79 18.08 3.35
CA ARG A 313 7.56 19.09 4.39
C ARG A 313 7.26 20.41 3.70
N VAL A 314 6.10 20.99 4.00
CA VAL A 314 5.70 22.34 3.57
C VAL A 314 6.41 23.36 4.48
N GLY A 315 7.31 24.15 3.90
CA GLY A 315 7.92 25.32 4.52
C GLY A 315 8.69 26.14 3.46
N PRO A 316 8.61 27.48 3.44
CA PRO A 316 9.05 28.27 2.27
C PRO A 316 10.50 28.78 2.36
N LYS A 317 11.12 28.96 1.16
CA LYS A 317 12.20 29.92 0.75
C LYS A 317 13.47 29.26 0.15
N PRO A 318 14.34 30.01 -0.58
CA PRO A 318 14.12 30.77 -1.81
C PRO A 318 15.13 30.38 -2.93
N ASP A 319 14.88 30.89 -4.15
CA ASP A 319 15.53 30.57 -5.44
C ASP A 319 17.06 30.73 -5.55
N ALA A 320 17.69 29.86 -6.36
CA ALA A 320 18.76 30.21 -7.31
C ALA A 320 19.06 29.09 -8.37
N GLY A 321 18.85 29.41 -9.66
CA GLY A 321 19.87 29.28 -10.72
C GLY A 321 20.23 27.92 -11.37
N ARG A 322 19.63 27.66 -12.55
CA ARG A 322 20.21 27.11 -13.81
C ARG A 322 21.12 25.86 -13.82
N GLY A 323 20.65 24.84 -14.55
CA GLY A 323 21.36 24.32 -15.75
C GLY A 323 21.77 22.83 -15.77
N GLY A 324 21.36 22.10 -16.83
CA GLY A 324 22.12 20.95 -17.36
C GLY A 324 21.38 19.60 -17.44
N LYS A 325 21.11 19.14 -18.68
CA LYS A 325 20.51 17.84 -19.06
C LYS A 325 21.50 16.66 -18.92
N LEU A 326 20.98 15.45 -18.69
CA LEU A 326 21.18 14.19 -19.46
C LEU A 326 20.67 12.97 -18.65
N GLY A 327 20.02 11.99 -19.30
CA GLY A 327 19.20 10.96 -18.66
C GLY A 327 19.53 9.48 -18.96
N ARG A 328 18.50 8.63 -18.74
CA ARG A 328 18.33 7.14 -18.85
C ARG A 328 18.62 6.35 -17.56
N SER A 329 17.92 5.28 -17.17
CA SER A 329 16.68 4.58 -17.58
C SER A 329 16.54 3.30 -16.72
N SER A 330 15.40 3.01 -16.09
CA SER A 330 15.02 1.62 -15.71
C SER A 330 13.49 1.41 -15.62
N LEU A 331 12.97 0.76 -16.66
CA LEU A 331 11.73 -0.02 -16.83
C LEU A 331 10.59 0.12 -15.80
N ALA A 332 9.79 1.18 -15.96
CA ALA A 332 8.44 1.03 -16.49
C ALA A 332 8.40 1.83 -17.81
N THR A 333 7.71 1.34 -18.84
CA THR A 333 7.52 2.07 -20.10
C THR A 333 6.67 3.31 -19.84
N GLU A 334 7.33 4.42 -19.53
CA GLU A 334 6.78 5.77 -19.46
C GLU A 334 6.38 6.23 -20.87
N SER A 335 5.07 6.30 -21.14
CA SER A 335 4.55 7.26 -22.12
C SER A 335 4.56 8.65 -21.46
N ALA A 336 5.74 9.27 -21.45
CA ALA A 336 5.93 10.65 -21.04
C ALA A 336 5.20 11.60 -22.02
N SER A 337 3.90 11.77 -21.83
CA SER A 337 3.13 12.89 -22.35
C SER A 337 3.60 14.16 -21.66
N SER A 338 4.59 14.83 -22.27
CA SER A 338 4.89 16.27 -22.15
C SER A 338 4.60 16.90 -20.76
N LEU A 339 5.60 16.85 -19.88
CA LEU A 339 5.59 17.56 -18.60
C LEU A 339 5.54 19.09 -18.81
N LEU A 340 4.32 19.63 -18.89
CA LEU A 340 4.04 20.96 -18.36
C LEU A 340 4.13 20.86 -16.84
N SER A 341 5.07 21.59 -16.22
CA SER A 341 5.09 21.77 -14.77
C SER A 341 3.79 22.45 -14.34
N VAL A 342 2.85 21.68 -13.80
CA VAL A 342 1.59 22.22 -13.28
C VAL A 342 1.92 23.00 -12.01
N ALA A 343 1.68 24.31 -12.01
CA ALA A 343 1.85 25.15 -10.84
C ALA A 343 0.82 24.79 -9.76
N LEU A 344 1.29 24.50 -8.54
CA LEU A 344 0.43 24.17 -7.41
C LEU A 344 -0.04 25.43 -6.69
N ASP A 345 -1.28 25.39 -6.21
CA ASP A 345 -1.82 26.41 -5.31
C ASP A 345 -1.19 26.24 -3.92
N THR A 346 -0.56 27.30 -3.42
CA THR A 346 0.12 27.31 -2.11
C THR A 346 -0.65 28.13 -1.08
N GLU A 347 -1.77 28.74 -1.48
CA GLU A 347 -2.61 29.53 -0.57
C GLU A 347 -3.43 28.59 0.34
N PRO A 348 -3.62 28.97 1.62
CA PRO A 348 -4.57 28.28 2.49
C PRO A 348 -5.98 28.28 1.89
N PRO A 349 -6.79 27.23 2.11
CA PRO A 349 -8.09 27.11 1.46
C PRO A 349 -9.09 28.14 2.00
N GLN A 350 -9.68 28.94 1.10
CA GLN A 350 -10.63 30.01 1.43
C GLN A 350 -12.06 29.60 1.07
N TRP A 351 -12.55 28.56 1.77
CA TRP A 351 -13.81 27.87 1.44
C TRP A 351 -15.04 28.77 1.27
N ASP A 352 -15.15 29.81 2.10
CA ASP A 352 -16.35 30.66 2.17
C ASP A 352 -16.18 32.01 1.43
N THR A 353 -15.05 32.19 0.73
CA THR A 353 -14.79 33.41 -0.04
C THR A 353 -15.45 33.33 -1.43
N PRO A 354 -16.39 34.24 -1.77
CA PRO A 354 -17.05 34.21 -3.07
C PRO A 354 -16.06 34.25 -4.24
N GLY A 355 -16.26 33.37 -5.22
CA GLY A 355 -15.43 33.30 -6.42
C GLY A 355 -14.06 32.63 -6.24
N TRP A 356 -13.69 32.18 -5.04
CA TRP A 356 -12.42 31.47 -4.82
C TRP A 356 -12.42 30.09 -5.49
N LEU A 357 -13.52 29.34 -5.35
CA LEU A 357 -13.87 28.21 -6.22
C LEU A 357 -14.38 28.78 -7.54
N ASN A 358 -13.47 28.89 -8.50
CA ASN A 358 -13.61 29.72 -9.70
C ASN A 358 -14.10 28.96 -10.95
N GLU A 359 -14.27 27.64 -10.86
CA GLU A 359 -14.85 26.83 -11.92
C GLU A 359 -16.11 26.13 -11.41
N GLU A 360 -17.21 26.21 -12.15
CA GLU A 360 -18.41 25.42 -11.89
C GLU A 360 -18.63 24.47 -13.07
N ILE A 361 -18.65 23.17 -12.79
CA ILE A 361 -18.75 22.11 -13.79
C ILE A 361 -19.87 21.16 -13.41
N LYS A 362 -20.63 20.74 -14.42
CA LYS A 362 -21.67 19.71 -14.27
C LYS A 362 -21.12 18.35 -14.64
N PHE A 363 -21.36 17.39 -13.77
CA PHE A 363 -20.87 16.02 -13.91
C PHE A 363 -22.02 15.02 -13.90
N GLU A 364 -21.86 13.97 -14.70
CA GLU A 364 -22.49 12.68 -14.48
C GLU A 364 -21.63 11.96 -13.43
N ALA A 365 -22.20 11.70 -12.27
CA ALA A 365 -21.50 11.20 -11.10
C ALA A 365 -21.96 9.78 -10.79
N TYR A 366 -21.00 8.87 -10.64
CA TYR A 366 -21.24 7.45 -10.35
C TYR A 366 -20.75 7.14 -8.95
N SER A 367 -21.60 6.54 -8.12
CA SER A 367 -21.27 6.20 -6.73
C SER A 367 -21.69 4.77 -6.40
N ALA A 368 -20.90 4.10 -5.56
CA ALA A 368 -21.26 2.81 -4.99
C ALA A 368 -22.35 2.97 -3.93
N GLU A 369 -23.34 2.08 -3.96
CA GLU A 369 -24.42 2.03 -2.98
C GLU A 369 -24.02 1.14 -1.80
N MET A 370 -23.74 1.76 -0.66
CA MET A 370 -23.46 1.05 0.59
C MET A 370 -24.77 0.81 1.35
N LEU A 371 -25.57 -0.14 0.89
CA LEU A 371 -26.84 -0.50 1.55
C LEU A 371 -26.55 -1.11 2.93
N ALA A 372 -26.87 -0.37 3.99
CA ALA A 372 -26.77 -0.86 5.36
C ALA A 372 -27.95 -1.80 5.66
N HIS A 373 -27.92 -3.04 5.16
CA HIS A 373 -28.86 -4.06 5.60
C HIS A 373 -28.47 -4.58 7.00
N ASN A 374 -29.49 -4.75 7.85
CA ASN A 374 -29.37 -5.11 9.27
C ASN A 374 -28.97 -6.59 9.50
N ASP A 375 -28.81 -7.37 8.45
CA ASP A 375 -28.58 -8.82 8.50
C ASP A 375 -27.08 -9.20 8.49
N GLY A 376 -26.17 -8.25 8.23
CA GLY A 376 -24.72 -8.49 8.26
C GLY A 376 -24.19 -9.31 7.07
N SER A 377 -25.02 -9.52 6.05
CA SER A 377 -24.67 -10.29 4.84
C SER A 377 -23.99 -9.45 3.76
N VAL A 378 -24.03 -8.11 3.89
CA VAL A 378 -23.56 -7.16 2.85
C VAL A 378 -22.13 -7.46 2.40
N LEU A 379 -21.20 -7.67 3.33
CA LEU A 379 -19.82 -7.98 2.98
C LEU A 379 -19.73 -9.30 2.19
N ASN A 380 -20.43 -10.35 2.63
CA ASN A 380 -20.45 -11.64 1.93
C ASN A 380 -21.00 -11.49 0.52
N HIS A 381 -22.13 -10.80 0.36
CA HIS A 381 -22.71 -10.51 -0.95
C HIS A 381 -21.74 -9.74 -1.86
N MET A 382 -21.06 -8.71 -1.35
CA MET A 382 -20.07 -7.98 -2.15
C MET A 382 -18.90 -8.87 -2.56
N MET A 383 -18.41 -9.76 -1.70
CA MET A 383 -17.28 -10.66 -1.99
C MET A 383 -17.64 -11.75 -3.00
N ASP A 384 -18.87 -12.27 -2.99
CA ASP A 384 -19.30 -13.34 -3.89
C ASP A 384 -19.24 -12.94 -5.36
N ASN A 385 -19.55 -11.68 -5.67
CA ASN A 385 -19.49 -11.15 -7.03
C ASN A 385 -19.40 -9.62 -7.01
N CYS A 386 -18.46 -9.03 -7.78
CA CYS A 386 -18.32 -7.59 -7.86
C CYS A 386 -19.56 -6.88 -8.43
N ALA A 387 -20.41 -7.58 -9.20
CA ALA A 387 -21.69 -7.08 -9.68
C ALA A 387 -22.71 -6.80 -8.55
N ASN A 388 -22.51 -7.39 -7.37
CA ASN A 388 -23.33 -7.13 -6.19
C ASN A 388 -23.00 -5.77 -5.54
N ILE A 389 -21.92 -5.11 -5.97
CA ILE A 389 -21.62 -3.72 -5.59
C ILE A 389 -22.42 -2.81 -6.53
N ASN A 390 -23.63 -2.45 -6.11
CA ASN A 390 -24.52 -1.61 -6.90
C ASN A 390 -23.90 -0.24 -7.17
N VAL A 391 -23.88 0.16 -8.44
CA VAL A 391 -23.48 1.50 -8.87
C VAL A 391 -24.71 2.29 -9.29
N GLN A 392 -24.80 3.52 -8.82
CA GLN A 392 -25.85 4.46 -9.20
C GLN A 392 -25.26 5.69 -9.86
N THR A 393 -26.02 6.31 -10.77
CA THR A 393 -25.63 7.54 -11.47
C THR A 393 -26.51 8.72 -11.05
N THR A 394 -25.92 9.90 -10.92
CA THR A 394 -26.55 11.13 -10.48
C THR A 394 -25.98 12.32 -11.25
N ASN A 395 -26.67 13.47 -11.24
CA ASN A 395 -26.10 14.72 -11.77
C ASN A 395 -25.59 15.57 -10.60
N LEU A 396 -24.34 16.03 -10.68
CA LEU A 396 -23.76 16.92 -9.67
C LEU A 396 -23.25 18.21 -10.32
N SER A 397 -23.60 19.36 -9.72
CA SER A 397 -22.88 20.61 -9.99
C SER A 397 -21.78 20.75 -8.95
N VAL A 398 -20.53 20.84 -9.39
CA VAL A 398 -19.37 20.96 -8.51
C VAL A 398 -18.65 22.27 -8.81
N SER A 399 -18.53 23.10 -7.77
CA SER A 399 -17.66 24.27 -7.79
C SER A 399 -16.28 23.87 -7.32
N MET A 400 -15.25 24.07 -8.13
CA MET A 400 -13.88 23.65 -7.83
C MET A 400 -12.86 24.76 -8.11
N ARG A 401 -11.69 24.59 -7.48
CA ARG A 401 -10.52 25.44 -7.70
C ARG A 401 -9.78 24.99 -8.96
N SER A 402 -9.55 25.90 -9.90
CA SER A 402 -8.86 25.60 -11.16
C SER A 402 -7.39 25.20 -10.98
N LYS A 403 -6.73 25.74 -9.94
CA LYS A 403 -5.35 25.38 -9.58
C LYS A 403 -5.35 24.22 -8.56
N PRO A 404 -4.68 23.10 -8.86
CA PRO A 404 -4.57 22.00 -7.90
C PRO A 404 -3.64 22.39 -6.75
N PHE A 405 -3.94 21.96 -5.53
CA PHE A 405 -3.11 22.21 -4.35
C PHE A 405 -2.09 21.09 -4.10
N ALA A 406 -2.31 19.89 -4.66
CA ALA A 406 -1.40 18.77 -4.53
C ALA A 406 -1.30 17.95 -5.83
N LYS A 407 -0.14 17.29 -6.00
CA LYS A 407 0.15 16.37 -7.10
C LYS A 407 0.68 15.06 -6.53
N GLY A 408 -0.03 13.96 -6.81
CA GLY A 408 0.44 12.60 -6.55
C GLY A 408 1.13 12.00 -7.78
N ALA A 409 1.44 10.70 -7.73
CA ALA A 409 2.08 9.99 -8.83
C ALA A 409 1.22 9.97 -10.11
N SER A 410 -0.09 9.80 -9.97
CA SER A 410 -1.03 9.62 -11.10
C SER A 410 -2.16 10.65 -11.15
N ARG A 411 -2.31 11.49 -10.12
CA ARG A 411 -3.48 12.37 -9.94
C ARG A 411 -3.11 13.77 -9.43
N LEU A 412 -3.88 14.77 -9.84
CA LEU A 412 -3.87 16.14 -9.30
C LEU A 412 -5.07 16.33 -8.38
N ALA A 413 -4.89 17.00 -7.24
CA ALA A 413 -5.98 17.26 -6.29
C ALA A 413 -6.32 18.76 -6.23
N SER A 414 -7.61 19.08 -6.37
CA SER A 414 -8.16 20.44 -6.30
C SER A 414 -9.26 20.53 -5.25
N PHE A 415 -9.37 21.67 -4.57
CA PHE A 415 -10.45 21.92 -3.61
C PHE A 415 -11.80 22.07 -4.33
N ALA A 416 -12.88 21.56 -3.73
CA ALA A 416 -14.21 21.57 -4.32
C ALA A 416 -15.36 21.61 -3.29
N ARG A 417 -16.56 21.96 -3.76
CA ARG A 417 -17.85 21.87 -3.06
C ARG A 417 -18.94 21.43 -4.04
N SER A 418 -19.97 20.74 -3.56
CA SER A 418 -21.19 20.50 -4.37
C SER A 418 -22.13 21.70 -4.31
N GLY A 419 -23.02 21.81 -5.29
CA GLY A 419 -23.98 22.91 -5.38
C GLY A 419 -25.04 22.95 -4.25
N ALA A 420 -25.34 21.83 -3.60
CA ALA A 420 -26.31 21.79 -2.49
C ALA A 420 -25.70 21.52 -1.10
N SER A 421 -24.37 21.40 -0.96
CA SER A 421 -23.71 21.09 0.31
C SER A 421 -22.54 22.03 0.59
N ARG A 422 -22.38 22.46 1.85
CA ARG A 422 -21.17 23.19 2.29
C ARG A 422 -19.99 22.27 2.63
N ALA A 423 -20.17 20.95 2.47
CA ALA A 423 -19.13 19.96 2.72
C ALA A 423 -17.88 20.27 1.90
N LYS A 424 -16.73 20.23 2.57
CA LYS A 424 -15.41 20.42 1.96
C LYS A 424 -15.05 19.14 1.20
N LEU A 425 -14.84 19.26 -0.11
CA LEU A 425 -14.54 18.13 -0.99
C LEU A 425 -13.21 18.37 -1.72
N VAL A 426 -12.71 17.31 -2.33
CA VAL A 426 -11.54 17.29 -3.20
C VAL A 426 -11.92 16.61 -4.50
N VAL A 427 -11.58 17.25 -5.62
CA VAL A 427 -11.63 16.64 -6.94
C VAL A 427 -10.23 16.14 -7.29
N LYS A 428 -10.10 14.86 -7.60
CA LYS A 428 -8.88 14.25 -8.12
C LYS A 428 -8.99 14.07 -9.64
N THR A 429 -8.11 14.71 -10.39
CA THR A 429 -8.04 14.58 -11.85
C THR A 429 -6.92 13.61 -12.23
N TYR A 430 -7.26 12.58 -12.99
CA TYR A 430 -6.29 11.57 -13.44
C TYR A 430 -5.44 12.11 -14.58
N MET A 431 -4.12 11.89 -14.50
CA MET A 431 -3.17 12.33 -15.52
C MET A 431 -3.06 11.36 -16.70
N ASP A 432 -3.32 10.07 -16.42
CA ASP A 432 -3.29 9.02 -17.43
C ASP A 432 -4.51 9.12 -18.35
N LYS A 433 -4.25 9.17 -19.66
CA LYS A 433 -5.26 9.28 -20.70
C LYS A 433 -5.75 7.92 -21.20
N GLU A 434 -5.07 6.83 -20.84
CA GLU A 434 -5.47 5.47 -21.21
C GLU A 434 -6.57 4.93 -20.29
N LYS A 435 -6.67 5.45 -19.06
CA LYS A 435 -7.74 5.08 -18.13
C LYS A 435 -9.11 5.46 -18.68
N THR A 436 -10.04 4.53 -18.53
CA THR A 436 -11.47 4.69 -18.90
C THR A 436 -12.33 4.74 -17.64
N LEU A 437 -13.59 5.18 -17.76
CA LEU A 437 -14.53 5.20 -16.64
C LEU A 437 -14.63 3.84 -15.92
N PRO A 438 -14.71 2.68 -16.61
CA PRO A 438 -14.63 1.36 -15.96
C PRO A 438 -13.45 1.15 -15.01
N HIS A 439 -12.26 1.69 -15.30
CA HIS A 439 -11.11 1.56 -14.38
C HIS A 439 -11.37 2.28 -13.06
N LEU A 440 -11.94 3.49 -13.13
CA LEU A 440 -12.29 4.27 -11.94
C LEU A 440 -13.44 3.61 -11.16
N ILE A 441 -14.40 2.99 -11.85
CA ILE A 441 -15.49 2.24 -11.21
C ILE A 441 -14.94 1.02 -10.47
N ASP A 442 -14.00 0.27 -11.05
CA ASP A 442 -13.35 -0.84 -10.35
C ASP A 442 -12.63 -0.37 -9.08
N ASP A 443 -11.86 0.73 -9.16
CA ASP A 443 -11.19 1.34 -8.00
C ASP A 443 -12.21 1.80 -6.93
N MET A 444 -13.31 2.43 -7.34
CA MET A 444 -14.40 2.85 -6.46
C MET A 444 -15.06 1.66 -5.75
N CYS A 445 -15.35 0.58 -6.49
CA CYS A 445 -15.94 -0.64 -5.95
C CYS A 445 -14.99 -1.33 -4.97
N ALA A 446 -13.69 -1.37 -5.26
CA ALA A 446 -12.68 -1.89 -4.33
C ALA A 446 -12.66 -1.09 -3.03
N GLN A 447 -12.73 0.24 -3.10
CA GLN A 447 -12.76 1.11 -1.92
C GLN A 447 -14.07 0.97 -1.12
N ALA A 448 -15.20 0.77 -1.80
CA ALA A 448 -16.48 0.43 -1.16
C ALA A 448 -16.40 -0.91 -0.41
N LEU A 449 -15.79 -1.95 -1.01
CA LEU A 449 -15.56 -3.23 -0.34
C LEU A 449 -14.66 -3.08 0.90
N CYS A 450 -13.59 -2.28 0.81
CA CYS A 450 -12.72 -1.97 1.97
C CYS A 450 -13.52 -1.34 3.12
N LYS A 451 -14.49 -0.48 2.80
CA LYS A 451 -15.37 0.12 3.79
C LYS A 451 -16.33 -0.91 4.42
N ALA A 452 -16.83 -1.88 3.65
CA ALA A 452 -17.63 -2.97 4.19
C ALA A 452 -16.82 -3.84 5.17
N PHE A 453 -15.56 -4.15 4.84
CA PHE A 453 -14.64 -4.80 5.79
C PHE A 453 -14.46 -3.98 7.07
N ALA A 454 -14.28 -2.65 6.96
CA ALA A 454 -14.10 -1.77 8.11
C ALA A 454 -15.32 -1.73 9.02
N LEU A 455 -16.54 -1.79 8.47
CA LEU A 455 -17.77 -1.90 9.27
C LEU A 455 -17.77 -3.15 10.14
N GLU A 456 -17.42 -4.31 9.57
CA GLU A 456 -17.36 -5.56 10.33
C GLU A 456 -16.21 -5.55 11.35
N PHE A 457 -15.02 -5.13 10.93
CA PHE A 457 -13.84 -5.00 11.80
C PHE A 457 -14.10 -4.11 13.02
N ASN A 458 -14.67 -2.92 12.80
CA ASN A 458 -14.97 -1.96 13.86
C ASN A 458 -16.06 -2.48 14.81
N ALA A 459 -17.01 -3.28 14.33
CA ALA A 459 -18.05 -3.85 15.19
C ALA A 459 -17.45 -4.77 16.26
N MET A 460 -16.30 -5.40 16.00
CA MET A 460 -15.63 -6.33 16.91
C MET A 460 -14.64 -5.68 17.88
N LEU A 461 -14.38 -4.38 17.74
CA LEU A 461 -13.30 -3.70 18.44
C LEU A 461 -13.77 -2.41 19.16
N PRO A 462 -13.07 -1.99 20.22
CA PRO A 462 -13.29 -0.69 20.84
C PRO A 462 -13.06 0.47 19.85
N GLU A 463 -13.74 1.60 20.08
CA GLU A 463 -13.71 2.76 19.18
C GLU A 463 -12.30 3.30 18.89
N LYS A 464 -11.36 3.16 19.83
CA LYS A 464 -9.96 3.61 19.64
C LYS A 464 -9.23 2.92 18.48
N TYR A 465 -9.70 1.74 18.05
CA TYR A 465 -9.17 0.98 16.91
C TYR A 465 -10.03 1.13 15.65
N SER A 466 -11.05 1.99 15.68
CA SER A 466 -11.95 2.14 14.54
C SER A 466 -11.22 2.73 13.33
N LEU A 467 -11.52 2.20 12.15
CA LEU A 467 -11.04 2.69 10.86
C LEU A 467 -12.22 3.04 9.97
N ASP A 468 -12.09 4.08 9.15
CA ASP A 468 -13.10 4.44 8.16
C ASP A 468 -12.43 4.64 6.81
N PHE A 469 -13.01 4.12 5.73
CA PHE A 469 -12.56 4.38 4.37
C PHE A 469 -13.47 5.41 3.73
N ILE A 470 -12.86 6.42 3.12
CA ILE A 470 -13.58 7.35 2.25
C ILE A 470 -14.25 6.55 1.13
N VAL A 471 -15.48 6.90 0.75
CA VAL A 471 -16.08 6.41 -0.50
C VAL A 471 -15.88 7.47 -1.56
N VAL A 472 -15.42 7.05 -2.73
CA VAL A 472 -15.14 7.94 -3.86
C VAL A 472 -16.34 7.96 -4.80
N THR A 473 -16.61 9.11 -5.39
CA THR A 473 -17.60 9.25 -6.47
C THR A 473 -16.85 9.51 -7.77
N CYS A 474 -17.04 8.66 -8.78
CA CYS A 474 -16.44 8.88 -10.10
C CYS A 474 -17.21 9.96 -10.85
N LEU A 475 -16.50 10.84 -11.55
CA LEU A 475 -17.09 11.96 -12.29
C LEU A 475 -16.73 11.87 -13.77
N GLU A 476 -17.75 11.96 -14.61
CA GLU A 476 -17.62 12.18 -16.04
C GLU A 476 -18.27 13.52 -16.41
N ARG A 477 -17.62 14.35 -17.22
CA ARG A 477 -18.18 15.65 -17.61
C ARG A 477 -19.44 15.44 -18.46
N ALA A 478 -20.51 16.16 -18.12
CA ALA A 478 -21.76 16.06 -18.85
C ALA A 478 -21.59 16.49 -20.33
N PRO A 479 -22.31 15.84 -21.28
CA PRO A 479 -22.26 16.18 -22.70
C PRO A 479 -22.50 17.68 -22.96
N GLY A 480 -21.71 18.27 -23.85
CA GLY A 480 -21.83 19.69 -24.23
C GLY A 480 -21.21 20.71 -23.25
N THR A 481 -20.62 20.26 -22.13
CA THR A 481 -19.91 21.15 -21.18
C THR A 481 -18.39 21.04 -21.24
N ALA A 482 -17.85 20.05 -21.94
CA ALA A 482 -16.42 19.90 -22.16
C ALA A 482 -15.91 20.93 -23.17
N ARG A 483 -14.81 21.63 -22.86
CA ARG A 483 -13.98 22.25 -23.90
C ARG A 483 -13.55 21.12 -24.84
N ASP A 484 -13.73 21.32 -26.15
CA ASP A 484 -13.54 20.29 -27.16
C ASP A 484 -12.25 19.49 -26.93
N GLY A 485 -12.39 18.18 -26.67
CA GLY A 485 -11.27 17.26 -26.41
C GLY A 485 -10.84 16.98 -24.95
N ASP A 486 -11.36 17.66 -23.92
CA ASP A 486 -10.93 17.44 -22.53
C ASP A 486 -11.77 16.36 -21.80
N LYS A 487 -11.48 15.08 -22.11
CA LYS A 487 -12.08 13.87 -21.51
C LYS A 487 -11.40 13.39 -20.22
N ARG A 488 -10.71 14.27 -19.48
CA ARG A 488 -10.00 13.85 -18.26
C ARG A 488 -10.97 13.31 -17.23
N LEU A 489 -10.73 12.07 -16.82
CA LEU A 489 -11.50 11.41 -15.78
C LEU A 489 -11.19 12.02 -14.42
N MET A 490 -12.23 12.13 -13.60
CA MET A 490 -12.14 12.77 -12.30
C MET A 490 -12.82 11.89 -11.26
N SER A 491 -12.44 12.09 -10.00
CA SER A 491 -13.16 11.56 -8.87
C SER A 491 -13.34 12.60 -7.79
N LEU A 492 -14.36 12.43 -6.96
CA LEU A 492 -14.76 13.33 -5.89
C LEU A 492 -14.72 12.59 -4.56
N GLU A 493 -14.11 13.23 -3.57
CA GLU A 493 -14.00 12.67 -2.22
C GLU A 493 -14.06 13.77 -1.14
N PRO A 494 -14.45 13.46 0.11
CA PRO A 494 -14.33 14.36 1.23
C PRO A 494 -12.91 14.88 1.46
N TRP A 495 -12.79 16.16 1.79
CA TRP A 495 -11.54 16.72 2.26
C TRP A 495 -11.23 16.26 3.69
N ILE A 496 -10.06 15.65 3.88
CA ILE A 496 -9.55 15.23 5.20
C ILE A 496 -8.43 16.16 5.65
N GLN A 497 -8.59 16.75 6.85
CA GLN A 497 -7.62 17.67 7.43
C GLN A 497 -6.73 16.95 8.43
N GLY A 498 -5.41 17.02 8.24
CA GLY A 498 -4.43 16.58 9.21
C GLY A 498 -3.14 16.07 8.55
N GLU A 499 -2.31 15.42 9.35
CA GLU A 499 -1.08 14.80 8.88
C GLU A 499 -1.40 13.50 8.13
N TYR A 500 -0.97 13.42 6.87
CA TYR A 500 -1.15 12.25 6.05
C TYR A 500 -0.09 11.20 6.39
N VAL A 501 -0.52 10.01 6.77
CA VAL A 501 0.34 8.89 7.15
C VAL A 501 0.01 7.68 6.29
N LYS A 502 1.04 7.05 5.74
CA LYS A 502 0.99 5.72 5.15
C LYS A 502 1.44 4.71 6.20
N TYR A 503 0.60 3.71 6.51
CA TYR A 503 0.83 2.73 7.56
C TYR A 503 1.48 1.44 7.02
N ASN A 504 1.06 1.00 5.82
CA ASN A 504 1.71 -0.08 5.09
C ASN A 504 1.60 0.16 3.57
N SER A 505 2.33 -0.64 2.79
CA SER A 505 2.21 -0.66 1.32
C SER A 505 1.70 -2.00 0.80
N ASN A 506 1.34 -2.04 -0.48
CA ASN A 506 1.05 -3.30 -1.20
C ASN A 506 2.31 -4.14 -1.52
N GLN A 507 3.52 -3.67 -1.17
CA GLN A 507 4.80 -4.35 -1.39
C GLN A 507 5.60 -4.55 -0.08
N GLY A 508 4.89 -4.71 1.04
CA GLY A 508 5.48 -5.16 2.31
C GLY A 508 6.22 -4.08 3.10
N TRP A 509 6.15 -2.81 2.70
CA TRP A 509 6.66 -1.73 3.56
C TRP A 509 5.70 -1.47 4.73
N VAL A 510 6.24 -1.24 5.93
CA VAL A 510 5.48 -0.98 7.15
C VAL A 510 6.07 0.23 7.87
N ASN A 511 5.20 1.16 8.30
CA ASN A 511 5.62 2.36 9.03
C ASN A 511 5.80 2.09 10.53
N ASN A 512 6.99 1.65 10.92
CA ASN A 512 7.28 1.33 12.34
C ASN A 512 7.66 2.54 13.21
N SER A 513 7.33 3.78 12.80
CA SER A 513 7.71 4.98 13.57
C SER A 513 6.97 5.12 14.91
N LYS A 514 5.73 4.61 15.00
CA LYS A 514 4.88 4.68 16.20
C LYS A 514 4.13 3.34 16.42
N PRO A 515 4.82 2.28 16.87
CA PRO A 515 4.23 0.93 16.98
C PRO A 515 3.11 0.82 18.03
N ASP A 516 3.10 1.73 19.01
CA ASP A 516 2.08 1.80 20.07
C ASP A 516 0.86 2.64 19.69
N ASP A 517 0.89 3.32 18.53
CA ASP A 517 -0.27 4.09 18.04
C ASP A 517 -1.44 3.13 17.76
N PRO A 518 -2.62 3.34 18.39
CA PRO A 518 -3.80 2.51 18.15
C PRO A 518 -4.18 2.42 16.67
N ILE A 519 -4.00 3.48 15.89
CA ILE A 519 -4.35 3.48 14.47
C ILE A 519 -3.35 2.65 13.66
N PHE A 520 -2.06 2.73 13.99
CA PHE A 520 -1.06 1.85 13.38
C PHE A 520 -1.38 0.37 13.68
N GLN A 521 -1.67 0.05 14.94
CA GLN A 521 -2.02 -1.32 15.33
C GLN A 521 -3.29 -1.81 14.63
N ALA A 522 -4.32 -0.97 14.56
CA ALA A 522 -5.56 -1.26 13.85
C ALA A 522 -5.31 -1.47 12.35
N ALA A 523 -4.49 -0.64 11.70
CA ALA A 523 -4.17 -0.77 10.29
C ALA A 523 -3.50 -2.13 9.96
N GLN A 524 -2.47 -2.52 10.69
CA GLN A 524 -1.82 -3.82 10.44
C GLN A 524 -2.76 -5.00 10.75
N ALA A 525 -3.56 -4.90 11.81
CA ALA A 525 -4.53 -5.93 12.14
C ALA A 525 -5.71 -5.99 11.17
N PHE A 526 -6.07 -4.87 10.54
CA PHE A 526 -7.12 -4.79 9.53
C PHE A 526 -6.71 -5.54 8.26
N SER A 527 -5.51 -5.29 7.73
CA SER A 527 -4.96 -6.07 6.60
C SER A 527 -4.98 -7.57 6.89
N HIS A 528 -4.50 -7.97 8.07
CA HIS A 528 -4.52 -9.37 8.51
C HIS A 528 -5.95 -9.94 8.64
N PHE A 529 -6.85 -9.18 9.26
CA PHE A 529 -8.26 -9.53 9.42
C PHE A 529 -8.93 -9.79 8.07
N THR A 530 -8.72 -8.92 7.07
CA THR A 530 -9.35 -9.11 5.75
C THR A 530 -8.90 -10.40 5.07
N PHE A 531 -7.63 -10.78 5.22
CA PHE A 531 -7.13 -12.06 4.72
C PHE A 531 -7.79 -13.25 5.42
N GLU A 532 -7.86 -13.21 6.75
CA GLU A 532 -8.43 -14.31 7.51
C GLU A 532 -9.95 -14.43 7.35
N ARG A 533 -10.65 -13.29 7.31
CA ARG A 533 -12.10 -13.21 7.16
C ARG A 533 -12.59 -13.73 5.81
N THR A 534 -11.71 -13.74 4.82
CA THR A 534 -12.00 -14.21 3.46
C THR A 534 -11.37 -15.54 3.13
N GLU A 535 -10.83 -16.25 4.13
CA GLU A 535 -10.19 -17.55 3.94
C GLU A 535 -9.10 -17.49 2.85
N GLY A 536 -8.37 -16.36 2.82
CA GLY A 536 -7.27 -16.14 1.90
C GLY A 536 -7.65 -15.66 0.49
N ASN A 537 -8.90 -15.29 0.23
CA ASN A 537 -9.32 -14.80 -1.09
C ASN A 537 -8.99 -13.32 -1.33
N PHE A 538 -9.03 -12.48 -0.30
CA PHE A 538 -8.81 -11.04 -0.37
C PHE A 538 -7.86 -10.54 0.72
N MET A 539 -7.14 -9.45 0.47
CA MET A 539 -6.40 -8.72 1.50
C MET A 539 -6.35 -7.24 1.16
N VAL A 540 -6.69 -6.38 2.12
CA VAL A 540 -6.59 -4.93 1.95
C VAL A 540 -5.21 -4.46 2.42
N THR A 541 -4.49 -3.76 1.56
CA THR A 541 -3.14 -3.21 1.78
C THR A 541 -3.10 -1.74 1.35
N ASP A 542 -1.92 -1.13 1.41
CA ASP A 542 -1.72 0.29 1.10
C ASP A 542 -2.57 1.22 1.98
N LEU A 543 -2.64 0.89 3.28
CA LEU A 543 -3.44 1.65 4.24
C LEU A 543 -2.80 3.01 4.51
N GLN A 544 -3.49 4.07 4.10
CA GLN A 544 -3.00 5.45 4.17
C GLN A 544 -4.14 6.45 4.33
N GLY A 545 -3.86 7.57 5.01
CA GLY A 545 -4.87 8.60 5.27
C GLY A 545 -4.50 9.51 6.43
N VAL A 546 -5.51 10.05 7.11
CA VAL A 546 -5.35 10.97 8.24
C VAL A 546 -6.03 10.40 9.47
N GLY A 547 -5.23 10.04 10.48
CA GLY A 547 -5.73 9.34 11.67
C GLY A 547 -6.52 8.10 11.27
N ARG A 548 -7.75 7.97 11.79
CA ARG A 548 -8.66 6.84 11.50
C ARG A 548 -9.33 6.85 10.12
N VAL A 549 -9.22 7.95 9.36
CA VAL A 549 -9.89 8.09 8.06
C VAL A 549 -8.89 7.81 6.94
N LEU A 550 -9.08 6.69 6.24
CA LEU A 550 -8.22 6.14 5.21
C LEU A 550 -8.79 6.36 3.80
N THR A 551 -7.92 6.38 2.80
CA THR A 551 -8.28 6.53 1.39
C THR A 551 -7.29 5.81 0.49
N ASP A 552 -7.70 5.55 -0.76
CA ASP A 552 -6.87 4.90 -1.78
C ASP A 552 -6.23 3.56 -1.34
N PRO A 553 -6.99 2.60 -0.77
CA PRO A 553 -6.45 1.30 -0.43
C PRO A 553 -6.19 0.43 -1.66
N ALA A 554 -5.29 -0.54 -1.54
CA ALA A 554 -5.04 -1.57 -2.55
C ALA A 554 -5.69 -2.90 -2.14
N LEU A 555 -6.62 -3.39 -2.96
CA LEU A 555 -7.26 -4.69 -2.77
C LEU A 555 -6.48 -5.78 -3.51
N GLN A 556 -5.81 -6.64 -2.74
CA GLN A 556 -5.17 -7.86 -3.23
C GLN A 556 -6.21 -8.98 -3.29
N LYS A 557 -6.23 -9.77 -4.38
CA LYS A 557 -7.24 -10.81 -4.61
C LYS A 557 -6.68 -11.97 -5.42
N LEU A 558 -7.11 -13.19 -5.12
CA LEU A 558 -6.69 -14.39 -5.88
C LEU A 558 -7.38 -14.51 -7.22
N ASP A 559 -8.68 -14.24 -7.27
CA ASP A 559 -9.45 -14.29 -8.51
C ASP A 559 -9.14 -13.04 -9.36
N PRO A 560 -8.41 -13.19 -10.50
CA PRO A 560 -8.09 -12.06 -11.35
C PRO A 560 -9.34 -11.49 -12.06
N SER A 561 -10.45 -12.22 -12.11
CA SER A 561 -11.68 -11.78 -12.76
C SER A 561 -12.53 -10.82 -11.93
N TYR A 562 -12.33 -10.78 -10.61
CA TYR A 562 -13.05 -9.90 -9.72
C TYR A 562 -12.46 -8.47 -9.77
N LEU A 563 -13.14 -7.48 -10.34
CA LEU A 563 -12.57 -6.12 -10.56
C LEU A 563 -11.22 -6.15 -11.33
N PRO A 564 -11.19 -6.69 -12.56
CA PRO A 564 -9.95 -6.99 -13.29
C PRO A 564 -9.17 -5.74 -13.74
N LEU A 565 -9.77 -4.55 -13.68
CA LEU A 565 -9.11 -3.30 -14.10
C LEU A 565 -8.36 -2.60 -12.96
N SER A 566 -8.47 -3.10 -11.72
CA SER A 566 -7.71 -2.57 -10.58
C SER A 566 -6.23 -2.91 -10.68
N GLU A 567 -5.41 -1.93 -11.07
CA GLU A 567 -3.97 -2.08 -11.31
C GLU A 567 -3.15 -2.33 -10.03
N ALA A 568 -3.70 -2.01 -8.85
CA ALA A 568 -3.01 -2.17 -7.57
C ALA A 568 -2.96 -3.63 -7.06
N ASN A 569 -3.66 -4.54 -7.74
CA ASN A 569 -3.68 -5.96 -7.39
C ASN A 569 -2.42 -6.69 -7.89
N LEU A 570 -1.66 -7.24 -6.95
CA LEU A 570 -0.51 -8.09 -7.19
C LEU A 570 -0.84 -9.58 -7.07
N GLY A 571 -2.11 -9.92 -6.85
CA GLY A 571 -2.55 -11.30 -6.65
C GLY A 571 -1.96 -11.91 -5.37
N ALA A 572 -1.57 -13.18 -5.45
CA ALA A 572 -0.94 -13.90 -4.35
C ALA A 572 0.37 -13.23 -3.85
N ASP A 573 1.08 -12.50 -4.73
CA ASP A 573 2.31 -11.81 -4.34
C ASP A 573 2.05 -10.70 -3.32
N GLY A 574 0.88 -10.04 -3.38
CA GLY A 574 0.47 -9.08 -2.36
C GLY A 574 0.36 -9.71 -0.96
N PHE A 575 -0.09 -10.96 -0.90
CA PHE A 575 -0.16 -11.70 0.36
C PHE A 575 1.22 -12.07 0.88
N TYR A 576 2.11 -12.56 -0.01
CA TYR A 576 3.48 -12.88 0.36
C TYR A 576 4.22 -11.64 0.91
N TRP A 577 4.06 -10.49 0.26
CA TRP A 577 4.64 -9.23 0.73
C TRP A 577 4.18 -8.87 2.13
N PHE A 578 2.88 -8.92 2.38
CA PHE A 578 2.32 -8.62 3.70
C PHE A 578 2.84 -9.60 4.76
N PHE A 579 2.68 -10.91 4.57
CA PHE A 579 3.04 -11.90 5.59
C PHE A 579 4.57 -12.08 5.77
N SER A 580 5.39 -11.65 4.82
CA SER A 580 6.85 -11.62 4.99
C SER A 580 7.32 -10.58 6.02
N THR A 581 6.51 -9.55 6.28
CA THR A 581 6.87 -8.41 7.16
C THR A 581 5.92 -8.22 8.34
N HIS A 582 4.72 -8.78 8.27
CA HIS A 582 3.70 -8.66 9.30
C HIS A 582 4.09 -9.37 10.60
N THR A 583 3.85 -8.71 11.71
CA THR A 583 3.95 -9.28 13.07
C THR A 583 2.65 -9.00 13.80
N CYS A 584 2.00 -10.06 14.31
CA CYS A 584 0.74 -9.93 15.04
C CYS A 584 0.87 -9.03 16.27
N ASN A 585 0.07 -7.96 16.31
CA ASN A 585 0.00 -7.01 17.43
C ASN A 585 -1.17 -7.34 18.39
N ALA A 586 -1.43 -6.44 19.36
CA ALA A 586 -2.49 -6.61 20.35
C ALA A 586 -3.89 -6.77 19.74
N VAL A 587 -4.19 -6.06 18.65
CA VAL A 587 -5.49 -6.13 17.95
C VAL A 587 -5.63 -7.46 17.22
N CYS A 588 -4.58 -7.96 16.56
CA CYS A 588 -4.57 -9.31 15.96
C CYS A 588 -4.91 -10.39 17.00
N LYS A 589 -4.31 -10.28 18.19
CA LYS A 589 -4.53 -11.22 19.31
C LYS A 589 -5.96 -11.10 19.86
N GLN A 590 -6.49 -9.88 19.97
CA GLN A 590 -7.88 -9.65 20.39
C GLN A 590 -8.89 -10.26 19.42
N LEU A 591 -8.63 -10.14 18.11
CA LEU A 591 -9.40 -10.79 17.05
C LEU A 591 -9.09 -12.29 16.90
N ARG A 592 -8.16 -12.84 17.69
CA ARG A 592 -7.72 -14.25 17.66
C ARG A 592 -7.41 -14.73 16.24
N LEU A 593 -6.70 -13.90 15.48
CA LEU A 593 -6.31 -14.23 14.11
C LEU A 593 -5.33 -15.41 14.13
N GLN A 594 -5.65 -16.45 13.36
CA GLN A 594 -4.92 -17.71 13.24
C GLN A 594 -3.94 -17.72 12.07
N SER A 595 -4.14 -16.87 11.07
CA SER A 595 -3.30 -16.88 9.88
C SER A 595 -1.88 -16.40 10.19
N THR A 596 -0.89 -17.09 9.63
CA THR A 596 0.53 -16.89 9.96
C THR A 596 1.41 -17.04 8.74
N ARG A 597 2.64 -16.52 8.84
CA ARG A 597 3.71 -16.75 7.85
C ARG A 597 3.99 -18.25 7.65
N GLU A 598 3.83 -19.08 8.69
CA GLU A 598 4.04 -20.54 8.63
C GLU A 598 3.08 -21.24 7.67
N MET A 599 1.86 -20.71 7.47
CA MET A 599 0.90 -21.26 6.51
C MET A 599 1.39 -21.12 5.06
N PHE A 600 2.07 -20.03 4.74
CA PHE A 600 2.64 -19.82 3.40
C PHE A 600 3.89 -20.65 3.13
N ILE A 601 4.63 -21.00 4.19
CA ILE A 601 5.80 -21.88 4.14
C ILE A 601 5.36 -23.34 3.94
N SER A 602 4.40 -23.80 4.75
CA SER A 602 3.93 -25.19 4.74
C SER A 602 2.95 -25.49 3.61
N GLY A 603 2.19 -24.48 3.17
CA GLY A 603 1.05 -24.65 2.27
C GLY A 603 -0.21 -25.19 2.95
N ASP A 604 -0.18 -25.39 4.27
CA ASP A 604 -1.35 -25.79 5.06
C ASP A 604 -2.05 -24.53 5.60
N TYR A 605 -3.24 -24.23 5.05
CA TYR A 605 -3.97 -23.02 5.42
C TYR A 605 -5.09 -23.33 6.40
N GLN A 606 -5.03 -22.69 7.57
CA GLN A 606 -6.05 -22.78 8.61
C GLN A 606 -6.60 -21.40 8.94
N PHE A 607 -7.92 -21.27 8.87
CA PHE A 607 -8.62 -20.02 9.09
C PHE A 607 -9.62 -20.15 10.23
N ARG A 608 -9.92 -19.01 10.82
CA ARG A 608 -10.94 -18.91 11.86
C ARG A 608 -12.34 -19.14 11.28
N GLU A 609 -13.00 -20.18 11.76
CA GLU A 609 -14.35 -20.57 11.31
C GLU A 609 -15.49 -19.69 11.87
N ARG A 610 -15.30 -19.03 13.03
CA ARG A 610 -16.39 -18.33 13.75
C ARG A 610 -16.05 -16.90 14.10
N TRP A 611 -16.77 -15.93 13.55
CA TRP A 611 -16.64 -14.52 13.89
C TRP A 611 -17.68 -14.11 14.94
N ALA A 612 -17.35 -13.12 15.79
CA ALA A 612 -18.31 -12.62 16.77
C ALA A 612 -19.52 -12.04 16.02
N THR A 613 -20.73 -12.49 16.36
CA THR A 613 -21.91 -12.02 15.62
C THR A 613 -22.18 -10.55 15.95
N ARG A 614 -22.72 -9.79 14.98
CA ARG A 614 -23.02 -8.35 15.13
C ARG A 614 -23.91 -8.03 16.35
N ARG A 615 -24.69 -9.00 16.84
CA ARG A 615 -25.52 -8.89 18.05
C ARG A 615 -24.76 -9.08 19.36
N GLU A 616 -23.73 -9.93 19.36
CA GLU A 616 -22.88 -10.17 20.55
C GLU A 616 -21.84 -9.07 20.74
N ALA A 617 -21.47 -8.37 19.67
CA ALA A 617 -20.44 -7.33 19.71
C ALA A 617 -20.91 -5.98 20.27
N GLY A 618 -22.22 -5.82 20.57
CA GLY A 618 -22.80 -4.65 21.25
C GLY A 618 -22.81 -3.32 20.45
N ASN A 619 -21.91 -3.16 19.47
CA ASN A 619 -21.73 -1.93 18.69
C ASN A 619 -22.27 -2.09 17.25
N MET A 620 -23.56 -1.82 17.06
CA MET A 620 -24.15 -1.76 15.72
C MET A 620 -23.71 -0.48 15.00
N LEU A 621 -22.90 -0.63 13.95
CA LEU A 621 -22.40 0.47 13.12
C LEU A 621 -23.12 0.55 11.78
N VAL A 622 -23.31 1.77 11.27
CA VAL A 622 -23.96 2.07 9.99
C VAL A 622 -23.24 3.20 9.25
N CYS A 623 -23.39 3.27 7.93
CA CYS A 623 -22.92 4.41 7.14
C CYS A 623 -23.91 5.58 7.21
N CYS A 624 -23.39 6.81 7.21
CA CYS A 624 -24.16 8.02 6.98
C CYS A 624 -24.87 7.94 5.62
N SER A 625 -26.16 8.26 5.59
CA SER A 625 -27.01 8.22 4.40
C SER A 625 -26.66 9.23 3.32
N ASN A 626 -25.87 10.28 3.63
CA ASN A 626 -25.33 11.14 2.58
C ASN A 626 -24.24 10.39 1.81
N LYS A 627 -24.49 10.06 0.54
CA LYS A 627 -23.58 9.28 -0.31
C LYS A 627 -22.20 9.92 -0.48
N LEU A 628 -22.14 11.26 -0.52
CA LEU A 628 -20.88 12.02 -0.60
C LEU A 628 -20.10 12.02 0.71
N CYS A 629 -20.73 11.67 1.83
CA CYS A 629 -20.07 11.59 3.14
C CYS A 629 -19.72 10.14 3.49
N SER A 630 -20.73 9.27 3.47
CA SER A 630 -20.66 7.85 3.82
C SER A 630 -19.95 7.52 5.14
N ARG A 631 -19.76 8.48 6.05
CA ARG A 631 -19.02 8.27 7.32
C ARG A 631 -19.62 7.13 8.14
N ILE A 632 -18.79 6.28 8.72
CA ILE A 632 -19.26 5.24 9.64
C ILE A 632 -19.63 5.89 10.99
N VAL A 633 -20.82 5.59 11.49
CA VAL A 633 -21.34 6.09 12.77
C VAL A 633 -21.99 4.96 13.57
N SER A 634 -21.98 5.09 14.90
CA SER A 634 -22.78 4.24 15.77
C SER A 634 -24.27 4.44 15.50
N MET A 635 -25.05 3.35 15.51
CA MET A 635 -26.51 3.42 15.41
C MET A 635 -27.13 4.27 16.52
N ALA A 636 -26.52 4.29 17.72
CA ALA A 636 -27.01 5.09 18.85
C ALA A 636 -26.78 6.60 18.65
N ASP A 637 -25.68 6.97 17.99
CA ASP A 637 -25.30 8.38 17.78
C ASP A 637 -25.88 8.96 16.48
N ALA A 638 -26.29 8.09 15.55
CA ALA A 638 -26.85 8.49 14.27
C ALA A 638 -28.20 9.21 14.44
N LYS A 639 -28.36 10.34 13.75
CA LYS A 639 -29.61 11.10 13.73
C LYS A 639 -30.58 10.51 12.73
N THR A 640 -31.87 10.54 13.05
CA THR A 640 -32.99 10.06 12.22
C THR A 640 -34.01 11.17 12.03
N SER A 641 -34.83 11.09 10.99
CA SER A 641 -35.93 12.03 10.73
C SER A 641 -37.21 11.26 10.40
N ASP A 642 -38.34 11.77 10.87
CA ASP A 642 -39.67 11.26 10.51
C ASP A 642 -40.04 11.59 9.06
N ASP A 643 -39.52 12.70 8.53
CA ASP A 643 -39.73 13.10 7.12
C ASP A 643 -38.99 12.19 6.13
N PHE A 644 -37.96 11.49 6.62
CA PHE A 644 -37.06 10.65 5.83
C PHE A 644 -36.81 9.32 6.56
N PRO A 645 -37.84 8.45 6.65
CA PRO A 645 -37.76 7.22 7.42
C PRO A 645 -36.72 6.25 6.83
N GLY A 646 -36.00 5.55 7.71
CA GLY A 646 -34.98 4.57 7.34
C GLY A 646 -33.58 5.15 7.08
N TYR A 647 -33.45 6.47 6.93
CA TYR A 647 -32.16 7.14 6.75
C TYR A 647 -31.54 7.57 8.07
N ARG A 648 -30.20 7.63 8.09
CA ARG A 648 -29.37 7.89 9.27
C ARG A 648 -28.22 8.82 8.94
N TRP A 649 -28.03 9.89 9.72
CA TRP A 649 -26.98 10.89 9.46
C TRP A 649 -25.98 11.03 10.59
N CYS A 650 -24.73 11.32 10.21
CA CYS A 650 -23.74 11.84 11.15
C CYS A 650 -24.08 13.27 11.57
N HIS A 651 -23.48 13.76 12.66
CA HIS A 651 -23.74 15.10 13.20
C HIS A 651 -23.58 16.22 12.15
N SER A 652 -22.52 16.17 11.33
CA SER A 652 -22.26 17.20 10.32
C SER A 652 -23.31 17.20 9.20
N CYS A 653 -23.67 16.03 8.66
CA CYS A 653 -24.68 15.94 7.60
C CYS A 653 -26.09 16.22 8.11
N TRP A 654 -26.36 15.97 9.39
CA TRP A 654 -27.61 16.35 10.02
C TRP A 654 -27.80 17.88 10.03
N SER A 655 -26.76 18.63 10.43
CA SER A 655 -26.80 20.09 10.40
C SER A 655 -27.03 20.65 8.99
N GLU A 656 -26.37 20.06 7.98
CA GLU A 656 -26.58 20.44 6.57
C GLU A 656 -28.01 20.13 6.12
N LEU A 657 -28.53 18.93 6.42
CA LEU A 657 -29.90 18.53 6.13
C LEU A 657 -30.89 19.55 6.66
N GLN A 658 -30.78 19.90 7.95
CA GLN A 658 -31.62 20.89 8.61
C GLN A 658 -31.50 22.28 7.96
N SER A 659 -30.29 22.72 7.63
CA SER A 659 -30.07 24.03 7.00
C SER A 659 -30.60 24.13 5.58
N SER A 660 -30.76 23.00 4.90
CA SER A 660 -31.25 22.90 3.52
C SER A 660 -32.76 22.66 3.41
N MET A 661 -33.45 22.54 4.54
CA MET A 661 -34.90 22.41 4.57
C MET A 661 -35.56 23.70 4.08
N GLU A 662 -36.42 23.57 3.09
CA GLU A 662 -37.22 24.65 2.55
C GLU A 662 -38.68 24.23 2.44
N THR A 663 -39.60 25.12 2.82
CA THR A 663 -41.03 24.95 2.60
C THR A 663 -41.38 25.44 1.20
N VAL A 664 -41.98 24.56 0.40
CA VAL A 664 -42.36 24.89 -0.97
C VAL A 664 -43.84 24.65 -1.22
N VAL A 665 -44.38 25.39 -2.19
CA VAL A 665 -45.77 25.27 -2.62
C VAL A 665 -45.88 24.14 -3.65
N CYS A 666 -46.79 23.22 -3.41
CA CYS A 666 -47.10 22.11 -4.30
C CYS A 666 -47.59 22.61 -5.67
N THR A 667 -47.04 22.05 -6.75
CA THR A 667 -47.39 22.42 -8.13
C THR A 667 -48.53 21.60 -8.74
N ALA A 668 -49.33 20.89 -7.93
CA ALA A 668 -50.42 20.06 -8.45
C ALA A 668 -51.63 20.92 -8.86
N PRO A 669 -52.37 20.56 -9.93
CA PRO A 669 -53.57 21.29 -10.34
C PRO A 669 -54.67 21.20 -9.27
N GLY A 670 -55.12 22.33 -8.71
CA GLY A 670 -56.20 22.35 -7.73
C GLY A 670 -56.32 23.66 -6.94
N TYR A 671 -57.46 23.88 -6.28
CA TYR A 671 -57.79 25.14 -5.60
C TYR A 671 -57.16 25.31 -4.21
N ARG A 672 -56.41 24.32 -3.70
CA ARG A 672 -55.75 24.41 -2.39
C ARG A 672 -54.23 24.41 -2.57
N LEU A 673 -53.60 25.54 -2.23
CA LEU A 673 -52.15 25.68 -2.15
C LEU A 673 -51.66 24.85 -0.96
N HIS A 674 -51.20 23.63 -1.21
CA HIS A 674 -50.54 22.82 -0.20
C HIS A 674 -49.07 23.21 -0.11
N GLN A 675 -48.57 23.39 1.12
CA GLN A 675 -47.15 23.55 1.38
C GLN A 675 -46.60 22.24 1.93
N PHE A 676 -45.35 21.94 1.61
CA PHE A 676 -44.62 20.81 2.17
C PHE A 676 -43.13 21.15 2.25
N ASP A 677 -42.45 20.51 3.20
CA ASP A 677 -41.03 20.71 3.41
C ASP A 677 -40.22 19.73 2.56
N ARG A 678 -39.08 20.19 2.04
CA ARG A 678 -38.11 19.37 1.31
C ARG A 678 -36.69 19.82 1.62
N ALA A 679 -35.75 18.88 1.65
CA ALA A 679 -34.33 19.17 1.88
C ALA A 679 -33.54 19.01 0.58
N ARG A 680 -33.04 20.11 0.00
CA ARG A 680 -32.26 20.05 -1.25
C ARG A 680 -31.02 19.16 -1.13
N PHE A 681 -30.34 19.23 0.02
CA PHE A 681 -29.17 18.40 0.34
C PHE A 681 -29.48 16.90 0.28
N PHE A 682 -30.64 16.48 0.79
CA PHE A 682 -31.06 15.09 0.76
C PHE A 682 -31.21 14.60 -0.67
N TYR A 683 -32.06 15.25 -1.46
CA TYR A 683 -32.37 14.79 -2.82
C TYR A 683 -31.14 14.82 -3.74
N GLU A 684 -30.28 15.85 -3.67
CA GLU A 684 -29.00 15.86 -4.40
C GLU A 684 -28.12 14.67 -3.98
N SER A 685 -27.93 14.45 -2.68
CA SER A 685 -27.10 13.34 -2.18
C SER A 685 -27.61 11.96 -2.56
N GLN A 686 -28.92 11.79 -2.76
CA GLN A 686 -29.52 10.52 -3.15
C GLN A 686 -29.57 10.35 -4.68
N GLY A 687 -29.35 11.41 -5.45
CA GLY A 687 -29.56 11.40 -6.90
C GLY A 687 -31.03 11.47 -7.31
N GLN A 688 -31.90 11.89 -6.40
CA GLN A 688 -33.33 11.95 -6.62
C GLN A 688 -33.76 13.32 -7.12
N VAL A 689 -34.85 13.34 -7.89
CA VAL A 689 -35.48 14.59 -8.34
C VAL A 689 -36.02 15.33 -7.13
N LEU A 690 -35.74 16.63 -7.06
CA LEU A 690 -36.30 17.48 -6.01
C LEU A 690 -37.83 17.52 -6.14
N PRO A 691 -38.60 17.02 -5.16
CA PRO A 691 -40.04 16.89 -5.28
C PRO A 691 -40.68 18.27 -5.41
N ARG A 692 -41.66 18.37 -6.33
CA ARG A 692 -42.45 19.58 -6.59
C ARG A 692 -43.91 19.44 -6.16
N ARG A 693 -44.36 18.22 -5.94
CA ARG A 693 -45.69 17.89 -5.42
C ARG A 693 -45.56 17.38 -3.99
N CYS A 694 -46.51 17.77 -3.13
CA CYS A 694 -46.56 17.26 -1.76
C CYS A 694 -46.92 15.76 -1.76
N PRO A 695 -46.61 15.01 -0.69
CA PRO A 695 -46.92 13.58 -0.59
C PRO A 695 -48.38 13.22 -0.90
N LYS A 696 -49.34 14.10 -0.58
CA LYS A 696 -50.76 13.92 -0.86
C LYS A 696 -51.13 13.89 -2.35
N HIS A 697 -50.33 14.53 -3.21
CA HIS A 697 -50.52 14.61 -4.66
C HIS A 697 -49.45 13.82 -5.43
N SER A 698 -48.61 13.06 -4.72
CA SER A 698 -47.64 12.13 -5.35
C SER A 698 -48.26 10.76 -5.62
N LEU A 699 -49.42 10.46 -5.02
CA LEU A 699 -50.14 9.19 -5.17
C LEU A 699 -51.07 9.15 -6.39
N ASP A 700 -51.39 10.31 -6.99
CA ASP A 700 -52.30 10.39 -8.14
C ASP A 700 -51.65 9.94 -9.46
N ASP A 701 -50.32 9.80 -9.51
CA ASP A 701 -49.60 9.34 -10.70
C ASP A 701 -49.67 7.79 -10.87
N GLU A 702 -49.95 7.01 -9.82
CA GLU A 702 -50.17 5.55 -9.97
C GLU A 702 -51.57 5.19 -10.51
N ALA A 703 -52.51 6.14 -10.54
CA ALA A 703 -53.82 5.95 -11.14
C ALA A 703 -53.87 6.34 -12.63
N GLY A 704 -52.82 7.01 -13.15
CA GLY A 704 -52.76 7.51 -14.52
C GLY A 704 -52.07 6.59 -15.54
N ASP A 705 -51.18 5.70 -15.09
CA ASP A 705 -50.43 4.76 -15.95
C ASP A 705 -50.80 3.28 -15.71
N ALA A 706 -51.88 3.02 -14.98
CA ALA A 706 -52.42 1.68 -14.76
C ALA A 706 -53.26 1.20 -15.97
N ALA A 707 -52.60 1.04 -17.12
CA ALA A 707 -53.03 0.16 -18.19
C ALA A 707 -51.93 -0.86 -18.53
N SER A 708 -51.28 -1.45 -17.53
CA SER A 708 -50.85 -2.86 -17.52
C SER A 708 -50.17 -3.21 -16.20
N ALA A 709 -50.41 -4.45 -15.75
CA ALA A 709 -49.83 -5.13 -14.58
C ALA A 709 -50.43 -4.84 -13.20
N SER A 710 -51.51 -5.59 -12.89
CA SER A 710 -51.83 -5.98 -11.52
C SER A 710 -50.81 -6.98 -11.00
N THR A 711 -50.33 -6.84 -9.76
CA THR A 711 -50.73 -7.74 -8.65
C THR A 711 -50.02 -7.34 -7.36
N THR A 712 -50.85 -7.14 -6.34
CA THR A 712 -50.51 -7.08 -4.92
C THR A 712 -50.01 -8.43 -4.42
N ALA A 713 -49.04 -8.43 -3.51
CA ALA A 713 -48.80 -9.56 -2.62
C ALA A 713 -48.31 -9.07 -1.24
N THR A 714 -49.27 -8.84 -0.35
CA THR A 714 -49.07 -8.88 1.10
C THR A 714 -48.98 -10.35 1.51
N SER A 715 -47.97 -10.76 2.27
CA SER A 715 -47.99 -12.08 2.94
C SER A 715 -47.60 -11.97 4.41
N THR A 716 -48.57 -12.27 5.26
CA THR A 716 -48.42 -12.77 6.63
C THR A 716 -48.00 -14.24 6.55
N ARG A 717 -46.98 -14.66 7.33
CA ARG A 717 -46.59 -16.07 7.52
C ARG A 717 -46.94 -16.54 8.92
N SER A 718 -47.53 -17.73 9.02
CA SER A 718 -47.46 -18.60 10.20
C SER A 718 -46.83 -19.95 9.84
N ILE A 719 -46.48 -20.67 10.91
CA ILE A 719 -45.56 -21.79 11.07
C ILE A 719 -46.13 -23.14 10.56
N ALA A 720 -45.32 -23.82 9.74
CA ALA A 720 -45.22 -25.27 9.41
C ALA A 720 -44.48 -25.31 8.05
N ASP A 721 -43.27 -25.85 7.85
CA ASP A 721 -42.71 -27.12 8.28
C ASP A 721 -41.18 -27.06 8.40
N LEU A 722 -40.68 -27.88 9.34
CA LEU A 722 -39.28 -28.26 9.56
C LEU A 722 -38.99 -29.59 8.83
N ALA A 723 -37.75 -29.72 8.35
CA ALA A 723 -37.04 -30.94 7.89
C ALA A 723 -37.45 -31.49 6.50
N SER A 724 -36.58 -31.98 5.60
CA SER A 724 -35.22 -32.53 5.72
C SER A 724 -34.50 -32.61 4.36
N VAL A 725 -33.20 -32.27 4.36
CA VAL A 725 -32.02 -32.81 3.62
C VAL A 725 -32.21 -33.75 2.41
N CYS A 726 -31.59 -33.42 1.25
CA CYS A 726 -30.57 -34.17 0.44
C CYS A 726 -30.38 -33.48 -0.94
N ARG A 727 -29.31 -32.73 -1.26
CA ARG A 727 -27.95 -33.05 -1.80
C ARG A 727 -27.84 -33.61 -3.24
N PHE A 728 -27.07 -32.88 -4.06
CA PHE A 728 -26.31 -33.22 -5.29
C PHE A 728 -27.04 -33.59 -6.60
N GLY A 729 -26.76 -32.78 -7.63
CA GLY A 729 -26.11 -33.17 -8.89
C GLY A 729 -26.80 -34.21 -9.80
N GLY A 730 -27.18 -33.74 -10.99
CA GLY A 730 -27.48 -34.47 -12.23
C GLY A 730 -27.40 -36.01 -12.28
N GLU A 731 -28.53 -36.58 -12.73
CA GLU A 731 -28.73 -37.88 -13.38
C GLU A 731 -28.63 -39.16 -12.53
N CYS A 732 -29.77 -39.52 -11.92
CA CYS A 732 -30.09 -40.90 -11.58
C CYS A 732 -31.30 -41.35 -12.42
N THR A 733 -31.07 -42.22 -13.40
CA THR A 733 -32.07 -42.69 -14.40
C THR A 733 -32.60 -44.10 -14.10
N ASN A 734 -32.51 -44.60 -12.87
CA ASN A 734 -32.87 -45.99 -12.60
C ASN A 734 -34.31 -46.16 -12.08
N MET A 735 -35.07 -47.00 -12.77
CA MET A 735 -36.55 -47.06 -12.79
C MET A 735 -37.15 -48.03 -11.75
N GLU A 736 -36.48 -48.25 -10.62
CA GLU A 736 -36.92 -49.26 -9.62
C GLU A 736 -37.37 -48.69 -8.27
N CYS A 737 -37.38 -47.37 -8.06
CA CYS A 737 -37.83 -46.77 -6.79
C CYS A 737 -39.33 -46.42 -6.76
N ARG A 738 -40.19 -47.29 -7.32
CA ARG A 738 -41.62 -47.35 -7.02
C ARG A 738 -41.86 -48.63 -6.25
N TYR A 739 -42.17 -48.57 -4.96
CA TYR A 739 -43.14 -49.41 -4.25
C TYR A 739 -43.08 -49.04 -2.75
N ILE A 740 -43.98 -48.15 -2.31
CA ILE A 740 -45.12 -48.45 -1.44
C ILE A 740 -44.76 -48.47 0.06
N HIS A 741 -45.26 -47.43 0.72
CA HIS A 741 -45.55 -47.29 2.15
C HIS A 741 -46.22 -48.54 2.77
N PRO A 742 -46.03 -48.76 4.07
CA PRO A 742 -47.06 -48.28 5.00
C PRO A 742 -46.76 -46.93 5.65
#